data_AF-A0A7U9RJ02-F1
#
_entry.id   AF-A0A7U9RJ02-F1
#
_cell.length_a   1.000
_cell.length_b   1.000
_cell.length_c   1.000
_cell.angle_alpha   90.00
_cell.angle_beta   90.00
_cell.angle_gamma   90.00
#
_symmetry.space_group_name_H-M   'P 1'
#
loop_
_entity.id
_entity.type
_entity.pdbx_description
1 polymer ?
#
loop_
_entity_poly.entity_id
_entity_poly.type
_entity_poly.pdbx_seq_one_letter_code
_entity_poly.pdbx_strand_id
1 'polypeptide(L)'
;MKKNWGGGKKDADKLPKVAIIIPIYNVEHTLVENCINSVIVQTYKEIEIVLVDDGNDKDYAEFIERFKRIDNRISVYRHEQNQGLYQARMSGVKHSNSDYIAFVDADDTISIDWIRILVKKAVENHSDIVMGRTICVNEDGCKYIFNSNYSVCTHEAIKGKEIFEFLIKDCGLDFSMHTVWNKLYSRALWEKAWGDLSSHGRHLIMTEDILFSCILFYHAQRMSFSNHDGYFYFRNIQSSTINTGTISKCRKDIEDLSYVFHSVKNFMKKQGGWEQYKCFYNEWLNRYFRWWSMSVEKICKVGGTEADHLKTDFLEHFDKQDFEFVKDEDNYFIQKKTVWNPALENIKKAIASEECRIVSFDLFDTLIVRPVLYPEDVYEIVLSEINIFPYDSNVIAEYRKLAEKYARADINRSFPQYEDITLTEIYKVMSERYGIDKILCEKLKKKEIELEIEFAIKRQTGAELFELAAMLHKKIYIISDMYLEMTDIKRILHKNGYDGYIKLYLSSQERLLKSTGNLYDIFLMETGQKESNAIHIGDNWQSDVVIPAQKGVKTFFLPKTKDILFNYLGNIYTGNSIGTAIDNKGSIIDYSGYFRSLAVRCMYAVASNIMFDDPYVSFNRDSDYNGDPYFLGCVPVGMHMFGISWWLLGKVMHLGYDKVHFSSRDGFYIKKIYDLMCNKLTGTFLKSNYLYVSRKSLIPVEICKNDFVDRILTSCSFSVNTPRSIINRYHAVLKPLTGELIEIYKESGFLMDKCFQNEDEFAVFIKELKAHQYSEAKAKENFETCKNYLIENIGSNDLIFDLGYSGKLHQYMVEALGQDVAGVYVYKDGYNAIRRIEDKSLTIYSYYDFVPSMGGIVNEYIVSDRSPSCVGYFKEGSNIRPVFEEKNDDYIGDYVINEINRGAFRFTEEFLKYFGKRMNNIKLQPLDASLLYESFLVKPKQFDQSIFDYCVIEDEFWGGIKRGFLHEIWEYQREDKKLKISHSVQQIQENDNLRENLEYEVYLKNIHNRNLFFKGLYWFCVDREFFKKRFSEHIHKQKKEGDKSGVKSLKQRSSR
;
A
#
# COMPACT_ATOMS: atom_id res chain seq x y z
N MET A 1 6.89 -34.15 8.82
CA MET A 1 5.92 -33.38 8.03
C MET A 1 4.46 -33.69 8.33
N LYS A 2 4.01 -34.94 8.49
CA LYS A 2 2.63 -35.24 8.94
C LYS A 2 2.20 -34.53 10.24
N LYS A 3 3.16 -34.28 11.16
CA LYS A 3 2.90 -33.64 12.46
C LYS A 3 2.49 -32.15 12.42
N ASN A 4 2.72 -31.42 11.32
CA ASN A 4 2.41 -29.97 11.28
C ASN A 4 1.01 -29.64 10.72
N TRP A 5 0.22 -30.66 10.36
CA TRP A 5 -1.12 -30.50 9.79
C TRP A 5 -2.25 -30.70 10.83
N GLY A 6 -1.91 -30.90 12.11
CA GLY A 6 -2.85 -31.37 13.13
C GLY A 6 -3.18 -30.36 14.22
N GLY A 7 -4.25 -29.59 14.02
CA GLY A 7 -5.05 -29.06 15.14
C GLY A 7 -6.02 -30.14 15.64
N GLY A 8 -5.70 -30.79 16.77
CA GLY A 8 -6.66 -31.50 17.62
C GLY A 8 -7.37 -32.77 17.11
N LYS A 9 -6.92 -33.93 17.62
CA LYS A 9 -7.61 -35.24 17.80
C LYS A 9 -8.01 -36.10 16.57
N LYS A 10 -7.41 -37.30 16.59
CA LYS A 10 -7.78 -38.62 16.02
C LYS A 10 -7.68 -38.93 14.51
N ASP A 11 -7.68 -37.95 13.60
CA ASP A 11 -7.50 -38.21 12.14
C ASP A 11 -6.20 -37.65 11.53
N ALA A 12 -5.23 -37.26 12.37
CA ALA A 12 -4.04 -36.45 12.03
C ALA A 12 -3.03 -37.06 11.02
N ASP A 13 -3.30 -38.22 10.42
CA ASP A 13 -2.37 -38.92 9.53
C ASP A 13 -2.75 -38.92 8.04
N LYS A 14 -3.95 -38.43 7.68
CA LYS A 14 -4.41 -38.35 6.29
C LYS A 14 -4.49 -36.88 5.84
N LEU A 15 -3.79 -36.57 4.76
CA LEU A 15 -3.85 -35.26 4.11
C LEU A 15 -5.25 -35.05 3.49
N PRO A 16 -5.83 -33.83 3.54
CA PRO A 16 -7.15 -33.57 2.97
C PRO A 16 -7.19 -33.82 1.46
N LYS A 17 -8.21 -34.50 0.97
CA LYS A 17 -8.39 -34.73 -0.47
C LYS A 17 -9.01 -33.50 -1.14
N VAL A 18 -8.52 -33.11 -2.32
CA VAL A 18 -9.06 -32.00 -3.10
C VAL A 18 -9.65 -32.51 -4.41
N ALA A 19 -10.90 -32.14 -4.71
CA ALA A 19 -11.46 -32.32 -6.03
C ALA A 19 -11.23 -31.09 -6.89
N ILE A 20 -10.61 -31.29 -8.05
CA ILE A 20 -10.37 -30.27 -9.05
C ILE A 20 -11.36 -30.54 -10.18
N ILE A 21 -12.39 -29.71 -10.26
CA ILE A 21 -13.49 -29.84 -11.22
C ILE A 21 -13.17 -29.02 -12.46
N ILE A 22 -13.18 -29.66 -13.62
CA ILE A 22 -12.88 -29.07 -14.92
C ILE A 22 -14.09 -29.26 -15.83
N PRO A 23 -14.97 -28.25 -15.98
CA PRO A 23 -16.05 -28.29 -16.94
C PRO A 23 -15.51 -28.12 -18.37
N ILE A 24 -15.96 -28.96 -19.31
CA ILE A 24 -15.44 -28.99 -20.68
C ILE A 24 -16.61 -28.94 -21.66
N TYR A 25 -16.66 -27.89 -22.47
CA TYR A 25 -17.60 -27.77 -23.59
C TYR A 25 -17.05 -26.87 -24.69
N ASN A 26 -16.89 -27.43 -25.89
CA ASN A 26 -16.49 -26.68 -27.08
C ASN A 26 -15.19 -25.84 -26.90
N VAL A 27 -14.21 -26.39 -26.19
CA VAL A 27 -12.88 -25.78 -25.97
C VAL A 27 -11.87 -26.44 -26.90
N GLU A 28 -10.85 -25.71 -27.36
CA GLU A 28 -9.80 -26.29 -28.19
C GLU A 28 -9.05 -27.43 -27.46
N HIS A 29 -8.82 -28.56 -28.13
CA HIS A 29 -8.14 -29.73 -27.55
C HIS A 29 -6.79 -29.40 -26.92
N THR A 30 -6.01 -28.51 -27.54
CA THR A 30 -4.68 -28.12 -27.06
C THR A 30 -4.75 -27.40 -25.71
N LEU A 31 -5.76 -26.54 -25.52
CA LEU A 31 -5.99 -25.82 -24.27
C LEU A 31 -6.41 -26.78 -23.15
N VAL A 32 -7.34 -27.70 -23.44
CA VAL A 32 -7.79 -28.73 -22.49
C VAL A 32 -6.62 -29.62 -22.07
N GLU A 33 -5.76 -30.01 -23.02
CA GLU A 33 -4.56 -30.80 -22.73
C GLU A 33 -3.58 -30.02 -21.84
N ASN A 34 -3.35 -28.73 -22.10
CA ASN A 34 -2.52 -27.88 -21.24
C ASN A 34 -3.11 -27.74 -19.83
N CYS A 35 -4.42 -27.53 -19.71
CA CYS A 35 -5.15 -27.44 -18.44
C CYS A 35 -4.94 -28.72 -17.61
N ILE A 36 -5.30 -29.88 -18.18
CA ILE A 36 -5.19 -31.19 -17.51
C ILE A 36 -3.73 -31.49 -17.14
N ASN A 37 -2.78 -31.22 -18.04
CA ASN A 37 -1.36 -31.43 -17.75
C ASN A 37 -0.90 -30.57 -16.57
N SER A 38 -1.34 -29.31 -16.46
CA SER A 38 -1.01 -28.45 -15.31
C SER A 38 -1.56 -28.96 -13.97
N VAL A 39 -2.67 -29.71 -14.00
CA VAL A 39 -3.29 -30.34 -12.84
C VAL A 39 -2.61 -31.67 -12.47
N ILE A 40 -2.24 -32.50 -13.44
CA ILE A 40 -1.57 -33.78 -13.21
C ILE A 40 -0.24 -33.58 -12.46
N VAL A 41 0.52 -32.56 -12.86
CA VAL A 41 1.88 -32.31 -12.32
C VAL A 41 1.89 -31.65 -10.95
N GLN A 42 0.73 -31.28 -10.38
CA GLN A 42 0.64 -30.62 -9.07
C GLN A 42 1.48 -31.34 -8.01
N THR A 43 2.19 -30.57 -7.20
CA THR A 43 3.04 -31.08 -6.12
C THR A 43 2.21 -31.80 -5.05
N TYR A 44 1.00 -31.33 -4.78
CA TYR A 44 0.03 -31.95 -3.88
C TYR A 44 -0.63 -33.16 -4.55
N LYS A 45 -0.45 -34.36 -3.98
CA LYS A 45 -0.86 -35.62 -4.64
C LYS A 45 -2.23 -36.15 -4.23
N GLU A 46 -2.78 -35.73 -3.09
CA GLU A 46 -4.13 -36.10 -2.63
C GLU A 46 -5.21 -35.30 -3.38
N ILE A 47 -5.24 -35.46 -4.70
CA ILE A 47 -6.20 -34.82 -5.59
C ILE A 47 -7.06 -35.85 -6.33
N GLU A 48 -8.27 -35.44 -6.65
CA GLU A 48 -9.21 -36.07 -7.57
C GLU A 48 -9.45 -35.09 -8.72
N ILE A 49 -9.29 -35.53 -9.96
CA ILE A 49 -9.48 -34.70 -11.14
C ILE A 49 -10.82 -35.11 -11.75
N VAL A 50 -11.80 -34.21 -11.74
CA VAL A 50 -13.17 -34.48 -12.21
C VAL A 50 -13.40 -33.70 -13.50
N LEU A 51 -13.30 -34.39 -14.63
CA LEU A 51 -13.61 -33.83 -15.94
C LEU A 51 -15.11 -33.95 -16.18
N VAL A 52 -15.78 -32.83 -16.41
CA VAL A 52 -17.23 -32.81 -16.70
C VAL A 52 -17.42 -32.46 -18.17
N ASP A 53 -17.67 -33.48 -18.99
CA ASP A 53 -18.03 -33.32 -20.41
C ASP A 53 -19.50 -32.87 -20.51
N ASP A 54 -19.72 -31.58 -20.75
CA ASP A 54 -21.05 -30.97 -20.79
C ASP A 54 -21.70 -31.10 -22.18
N GLY A 55 -21.74 -32.33 -22.69
CA GLY A 55 -22.47 -32.69 -23.91
C GLY A 55 -21.72 -32.43 -25.22
N ASN A 56 -20.40 -32.65 -25.26
CA ASN A 56 -19.66 -32.62 -26.54
C ASN A 56 -20.00 -33.83 -27.43
N ASP A 57 -19.58 -33.76 -28.70
CA ASP A 57 -19.76 -34.85 -29.66
C ASP A 57 -18.96 -36.12 -29.29
N LYS A 58 -19.12 -37.18 -30.09
CA LYS A 58 -18.48 -38.48 -29.79
C LYS A 58 -16.96 -38.41 -29.87
N ASP A 59 -16.42 -37.70 -30.87
CA ASP A 59 -14.99 -37.63 -31.12
C ASP A 59 -14.29 -36.87 -29.98
N TYR A 60 -14.91 -35.78 -29.51
CA TYR A 60 -14.44 -35.01 -28.38
C TYR A 60 -14.51 -35.82 -27.06
N ALA A 61 -15.59 -36.59 -26.86
CA ALA A 61 -15.71 -37.43 -25.68
C ALA A 61 -14.63 -38.53 -25.64
N GLU A 62 -14.26 -39.11 -26.78
CA GLU A 62 -13.12 -40.05 -26.86
C GLU A 62 -11.79 -39.36 -26.52
N PHE A 63 -11.61 -38.10 -26.95
CA PHE A 63 -10.48 -37.28 -26.56
C PHE A 63 -10.40 -37.06 -25.04
N ILE A 64 -11.51 -36.76 -24.36
CA ILE A 64 -11.53 -36.60 -22.89
C ILE A 64 -11.26 -37.93 -22.18
N GLU A 65 -11.87 -39.03 -22.63
CA GLU A 65 -11.74 -40.35 -22.00
C GLU A 65 -10.31 -40.91 -22.03
N ARG A 66 -9.48 -40.49 -23.01
CA ARG A 66 -8.08 -40.94 -23.09
C ARG A 66 -7.26 -40.55 -21.84
N PHE A 67 -7.62 -39.45 -21.17
CA PHE A 67 -6.89 -38.97 -19.99
C PHE A 67 -7.02 -39.90 -18.78
N LYS A 68 -8.11 -40.67 -18.66
CA LYS A 68 -8.23 -41.72 -17.62
C LYS A 68 -7.12 -42.78 -17.67
N ARG A 69 -6.53 -42.99 -18.86
CA ARG A 69 -5.43 -43.94 -19.06
C ARG A 69 -4.07 -43.34 -18.69
N ILE A 70 -3.98 -42.02 -18.62
CA ILE A 70 -2.74 -41.27 -18.31
C ILE A 70 -2.57 -41.13 -16.80
N ASP A 71 -3.67 -40.86 -16.07
CA ASP A 71 -3.64 -40.67 -14.63
C ASP A 71 -4.88 -41.31 -13.96
N ASN A 72 -4.65 -42.17 -12.98
CA ASN A 72 -5.71 -42.90 -12.28
C ASN A 72 -6.54 -42.03 -11.32
N ARG A 73 -6.13 -40.78 -11.08
CA ARG A 73 -6.89 -39.79 -10.30
C ARG A 73 -7.98 -39.11 -11.13
N ILE A 74 -8.02 -39.35 -12.44
CA ILE A 74 -8.98 -38.74 -13.36
C ILE A 74 -10.29 -39.54 -13.41
N SER A 75 -11.38 -38.84 -13.20
CA SER A 75 -12.75 -39.29 -13.45
C SER A 75 -13.38 -38.42 -14.53
N VAL A 76 -14.22 -39.02 -15.38
CA VAL A 76 -14.96 -38.31 -16.43
C VAL A 76 -16.44 -38.56 -16.19
N TYR A 77 -17.20 -37.48 -16.08
CA TYR A 77 -18.65 -37.48 -15.99
C TYR A 77 -19.22 -36.76 -17.22
N ARG A 78 -20.16 -37.40 -17.92
CA ARG A 78 -20.69 -36.90 -19.18
C ARG A 78 -22.17 -36.59 -19.07
N HIS A 79 -22.57 -35.43 -19.56
CA HIS A 79 -23.96 -35.09 -19.79
C HIS A 79 -24.42 -35.56 -21.18
N GLU A 80 -25.69 -35.98 -21.28
CA GLU A 80 -26.29 -36.38 -22.58
C GLU A 80 -26.42 -35.22 -23.56
N GLN A 81 -26.61 -34.01 -23.02
CA GLN A 81 -26.73 -32.76 -23.76
C GLN A 81 -26.13 -31.62 -22.93
N ASN A 82 -25.80 -30.50 -23.56
CA ASN A 82 -25.27 -29.34 -22.88
C ASN A 82 -26.26 -28.79 -21.83
N GLN A 83 -25.83 -28.74 -20.57
CA GLN A 83 -26.62 -28.25 -19.43
C GLN A 83 -26.16 -26.86 -18.94
N GLY A 84 -25.07 -26.33 -19.50
CA GLY A 84 -24.52 -25.03 -19.15
C GLY A 84 -23.50 -25.13 -18.01
N LEU A 85 -22.62 -24.12 -17.95
CA LEU A 85 -21.46 -24.09 -17.07
C LEU A 85 -21.82 -24.25 -15.59
N TYR A 86 -22.91 -23.63 -15.13
CA TYR A 86 -23.39 -23.79 -13.76
C TYR A 86 -23.70 -25.26 -13.41
N GLN A 87 -24.45 -25.96 -14.28
CA GLN A 87 -24.79 -27.37 -14.06
C GLN A 87 -23.57 -28.27 -14.18
N ALA A 88 -22.64 -27.99 -15.09
CA ALA A 88 -21.39 -28.74 -15.19
C ALA A 88 -20.59 -28.67 -13.88
N ARG A 89 -20.46 -27.48 -13.28
CA ARG A 89 -19.80 -27.30 -11.97
C ARG A 89 -20.56 -28.02 -10.84
N MET A 90 -21.89 -27.87 -10.78
CA MET A 90 -22.73 -28.56 -9.78
C MET A 90 -22.62 -30.10 -9.88
N SER A 91 -22.60 -30.63 -11.11
CA SER A 91 -22.37 -32.05 -11.38
C SER A 91 -21.00 -32.51 -10.89
N GLY A 92 -19.94 -31.73 -11.13
CA GLY A 92 -18.61 -32.04 -10.62
C GLY A 92 -18.59 -32.13 -9.08
N VAL A 93 -19.23 -31.18 -8.39
CA VAL A 93 -19.31 -31.18 -6.91
C VAL A 93 -20.08 -32.40 -6.41
N LYS A 94 -21.21 -32.72 -7.05
CA LYS A 94 -22.07 -33.85 -6.69
C LYS A 94 -21.36 -35.20 -6.77
N HIS A 95 -20.49 -35.37 -7.77
CA HIS A 95 -19.82 -36.66 -8.02
C HIS A 95 -18.52 -36.84 -7.23
N SER A 96 -18.05 -35.81 -6.53
CA SER A 96 -16.89 -35.91 -5.65
C SER A 96 -17.31 -36.04 -4.18
N ASN A 97 -16.48 -36.73 -3.38
CA ASN A 97 -16.54 -36.78 -1.92
C ASN A 97 -15.27 -36.20 -1.25
N SER A 98 -14.49 -35.39 -1.97
CA SER A 98 -13.23 -34.80 -1.48
C SER A 98 -13.46 -33.69 -0.44
N ASP A 99 -12.57 -33.57 0.55
CA ASP A 99 -12.68 -32.62 1.68
C ASP A 99 -12.76 -31.15 1.23
N TYR A 100 -12.08 -30.83 0.13
CA TYR A 100 -12.09 -29.53 -0.52
C TYR A 100 -12.42 -29.62 -2.01
N ILE A 101 -12.88 -28.51 -2.57
CA ILE A 101 -13.28 -28.35 -3.96
C ILE A 101 -12.57 -27.14 -4.56
N ALA A 102 -11.99 -27.30 -5.74
CA ALA A 102 -11.43 -26.24 -6.57
C ALA A 102 -11.98 -26.37 -8.00
N PHE A 103 -12.07 -25.25 -8.72
CA PHE A 103 -12.48 -25.23 -10.12
C PHE A 103 -11.33 -24.75 -10.99
N VAL A 104 -11.18 -25.34 -12.17
CA VAL A 104 -10.27 -24.86 -13.21
C VAL A 104 -11.01 -24.90 -14.53
N ASP A 105 -11.09 -23.76 -15.21
CA ASP A 105 -11.71 -23.69 -16.53
C ASP A 105 -10.78 -24.37 -17.56
N ALA A 106 -11.37 -25.02 -18.56
CA ALA A 106 -10.63 -25.93 -19.45
C ALA A 106 -9.67 -25.22 -20.42
N ASP A 107 -9.76 -23.89 -20.53
CA ASP A 107 -8.85 -23.03 -21.30
C ASP A 107 -7.74 -22.38 -20.46
N ASP A 108 -7.72 -22.64 -19.16
CA ASP A 108 -6.77 -22.06 -18.21
C ASP A 108 -5.73 -23.07 -17.69
N THR A 109 -4.74 -22.58 -16.95
CA THR A 109 -3.74 -23.45 -16.27
C THR A 109 -3.44 -22.94 -14.86
N ILE A 110 -2.81 -23.78 -14.03
CA ILE A 110 -2.44 -23.43 -12.64
C ILE A 110 -0.94 -23.58 -12.39
N SER A 111 -0.41 -22.82 -11.43
CA SER A 111 1.00 -22.93 -10.97
C SER A 111 1.29 -24.30 -10.35
N ILE A 112 2.54 -24.77 -10.43
CA ILE A 112 2.94 -26.15 -10.07
C ILE A 112 2.60 -26.55 -8.62
N ASP A 113 2.51 -25.56 -7.72
CA ASP A 113 2.35 -25.73 -6.28
C ASP A 113 1.05 -25.12 -5.73
N TRP A 114 0.15 -24.70 -6.64
CA TRP A 114 -1.06 -23.94 -6.32
C TRP A 114 -1.97 -24.65 -5.30
N ILE A 115 -2.26 -25.94 -5.51
CA ILE A 115 -3.15 -26.71 -4.62
C ILE A 115 -2.53 -26.86 -3.22
N ARG A 116 -1.22 -27.12 -3.12
CA ARG A 116 -0.56 -27.32 -1.82
C ARG A 116 -0.68 -26.07 -0.95
N ILE A 117 -0.43 -24.89 -1.51
CA ILE A 117 -0.49 -23.64 -0.77
C ILE A 117 -1.91 -23.31 -0.33
N LEU A 118 -2.91 -23.49 -1.21
CA LEU A 118 -4.31 -23.25 -0.84
C LEU A 118 -4.76 -24.18 0.29
N VAL A 119 -4.42 -25.48 0.21
CA VAL A 119 -4.75 -26.46 1.26
C VAL A 119 -4.02 -26.15 2.57
N LYS A 120 -2.73 -25.77 2.51
CA LYS A 120 -1.98 -25.33 3.70
C LYS A 120 -2.69 -24.18 4.40
N LYS A 121 -3.06 -23.12 3.67
CA LYS A 121 -3.78 -21.97 4.23
C LYS A 121 -5.16 -22.35 4.77
N ALA A 122 -5.88 -23.24 4.08
CA ALA A 122 -7.19 -23.72 4.54
C ALA A 122 -7.08 -24.44 5.88
N VAL A 123 -6.07 -25.30 6.04
CA VAL A 123 -5.86 -26.06 7.27
C VAL A 123 -5.34 -25.18 8.41
N GLU A 124 -4.35 -24.33 8.15
CA GLU A 124 -3.77 -23.41 9.16
C GLU A 124 -4.81 -22.48 9.78
N ASN A 125 -5.73 -21.97 8.97
CA ASN A 125 -6.72 -20.97 9.41
C ASN A 125 -8.13 -21.57 9.65
N HIS A 126 -8.30 -22.86 9.37
CA HIS A 126 -9.61 -23.53 9.32
C HIS A 126 -10.60 -22.78 8.42
N SER A 127 -10.19 -22.50 7.19
CA SER A 127 -10.94 -21.64 6.27
C SER A 127 -11.94 -22.42 5.44
N ASP A 128 -13.10 -21.81 5.22
CA ASP A 128 -14.13 -22.30 4.30
C ASP A 128 -13.79 -21.92 2.85
N ILE A 129 -13.13 -20.79 2.67
CA ILE A 129 -12.68 -20.27 1.38
C ILE A 129 -11.21 -19.89 1.49
N VAL A 130 -10.40 -20.29 0.53
CA VAL A 130 -9.06 -19.73 0.33
C VAL A 130 -8.97 -19.17 -1.08
N MET A 131 -8.78 -17.86 -1.19
CA MET A 131 -8.58 -17.18 -2.47
C MET A 131 -7.09 -17.12 -2.81
N GLY A 132 -6.76 -17.59 -4.01
CA GLY A 132 -5.44 -17.51 -4.60
C GLY A 132 -5.32 -16.35 -5.58
N ARG A 133 -4.08 -16.11 -6.00
CA ARG A 133 -3.75 -15.03 -6.93
C ARG A 133 -4.20 -15.35 -8.36
N THR A 134 -4.61 -14.31 -9.08
CA THR A 134 -4.90 -14.38 -10.52
C THR A 134 -3.76 -13.77 -11.33
N ILE A 135 -3.32 -14.48 -12.36
CA ILE A 135 -2.32 -14.01 -13.34
C ILE A 135 -3.00 -14.06 -14.71
N CYS A 136 -3.17 -12.90 -15.34
CA CYS A 136 -3.77 -12.83 -16.68
C CYS A 136 -2.72 -13.16 -17.74
N VAL A 137 -3.15 -13.89 -18.76
CA VAL A 137 -2.36 -14.24 -19.94
C VAL A 137 -3.05 -13.63 -21.17
N ASN A 138 -2.34 -12.77 -21.87
CA ASN A 138 -2.80 -12.22 -23.15
C ASN A 138 -2.62 -13.25 -24.29
N GLU A 139 -3.23 -12.98 -25.44
CA GLU A 139 -3.11 -13.80 -26.65
C GLU A 139 -1.66 -13.99 -27.12
N ASP A 140 -0.78 -13.01 -26.87
CA ASP A 140 0.66 -13.09 -27.17
C ASP A 140 1.46 -13.93 -26.14
N GLY A 141 0.77 -14.51 -25.14
CA GLY A 141 1.36 -15.26 -24.04
C GLY A 141 1.95 -14.39 -22.92
N CYS A 142 1.88 -13.05 -23.02
CA CYS A 142 2.37 -12.16 -21.99
C CYS A 142 1.54 -12.30 -20.71
N LYS A 143 2.22 -12.60 -19.60
CA LYS A 143 1.62 -12.78 -18.28
C LYS A 143 1.74 -11.51 -17.46
N TYR A 144 0.66 -11.09 -16.81
CA TYR A 144 0.64 -9.91 -15.95
C TYR A 144 -0.34 -10.06 -14.80
N ILE A 145 -0.18 -9.20 -13.80
CA ILE A 145 -1.08 -9.05 -12.67
C ILE A 145 -1.73 -7.66 -12.71
N PHE A 146 -2.90 -7.54 -12.12
CA PHE A 146 -3.46 -6.25 -11.75
C PHE A 146 -2.94 -5.84 -10.38
N ASN A 147 -2.38 -4.64 -10.30
CA ASN A 147 -1.70 -4.15 -9.10
C ASN A 147 -2.67 -4.03 -7.92
N SER A 148 -3.89 -3.55 -8.17
CA SER A 148 -4.94 -3.46 -7.14
C SER A 148 -5.39 -4.84 -6.62
N ASN A 149 -5.32 -5.91 -7.43
CA ASN A 149 -5.69 -7.26 -6.97
C ASN A 149 -4.60 -7.92 -6.12
N TYR A 150 -3.37 -7.39 -6.18
CA TYR A 150 -2.23 -7.97 -5.47
C TYR A 150 -2.40 -7.86 -3.95
N SER A 151 -2.86 -6.70 -3.46
CA SER A 151 -2.97 -6.43 -2.03
C SER A 151 -4.10 -7.23 -1.37
N VAL A 152 -5.17 -7.57 -2.11
CA VAL A 152 -6.23 -8.49 -1.66
C VAL A 152 -5.64 -9.80 -1.14
N CYS A 153 -4.67 -10.36 -1.86
CA CYS A 153 -4.06 -11.62 -1.48
C CYS A 153 -3.10 -11.55 -0.28
N THR A 154 -2.85 -10.35 0.26
CA THR A 154 -2.07 -10.12 1.50
C THR A 154 -2.94 -9.93 2.75
N HIS A 155 -4.26 -10.06 2.63
CA HIS A 155 -5.17 -9.86 3.74
C HIS A 155 -5.03 -10.94 4.82
N GLU A 156 -5.26 -10.55 6.06
CA GLU A 156 -5.50 -11.51 7.14
C GLU A 156 -6.82 -12.26 6.89
N ALA A 157 -6.99 -13.38 7.59
CA ALA A 157 -8.22 -14.15 7.47
C ALA A 157 -9.43 -13.34 7.96
N ILE A 158 -10.39 -13.09 7.06
CA ILE A 158 -11.65 -12.41 7.35
C ILE A 158 -12.72 -13.41 7.83
N LYS A 159 -13.66 -12.95 8.67
CA LYS A 159 -14.59 -13.84 9.40
C LYS A 159 -16.04 -13.36 9.37
N GLY A 160 -16.96 -14.32 9.40
CA GLY A 160 -18.40 -14.05 9.54
C GLY A 160 -18.95 -13.14 8.45
N LYS A 161 -19.78 -12.15 8.84
CA LYS A 161 -20.47 -11.26 7.90
C LYS A 161 -19.53 -10.42 7.03
N GLU A 162 -18.32 -10.14 7.52
CA GLU A 162 -17.32 -9.39 6.77
C GLU A 162 -16.95 -10.06 5.45
N ILE A 163 -17.07 -11.39 5.33
CA ILE A 163 -16.79 -12.14 4.10
C ILE A 163 -17.76 -11.72 2.99
N PHE A 164 -19.05 -11.68 3.28
CA PHE A 164 -20.05 -11.26 2.31
C PHE A 164 -19.96 -9.76 2.03
N GLU A 165 -19.69 -8.95 3.06
CA GLU A 165 -19.45 -7.51 2.90
C GLU A 165 -18.27 -7.21 1.98
N PHE A 166 -17.20 -8.01 2.08
CA PHE A 166 -16.01 -7.91 1.25
C PHE A 166 -16.31 -8.16 -0.24
N LEU A 167 -17.26 -9.04 -0.57
CA LEU A 167 -17.73 -9.26 -1.94
C LEU A 167 -18.70 -8.16 -2.41
N ILE A 168 -19.73 -7.86 -1.61
CA ILE A 168 -20.85 -7.04 -2.08
C ILE A 168 -20.49 -5.56 -2.16
N LYS A 169 -19.67 -5.03 -1.22
CA LYS A 169 -19.28 -3.62 -1.19
C LYS A 169 -18.35 -3.24 -2.34
N ASP A 170 -17.65 -4.23 -2.92
CA ASP A 170 -16.85 -4.06 -4.14
C ASP A 170 -17.69 -3.68 -5.36
N CYS A 171 -18.99 -4.01 -5.34
CA CYS A 171 -19.92 -3.76 -6.42
C CYS A 171 -19.44 -4.32 -7.78
N GLY A 172 -18.58 -5.34 -7.78
CA GLY A 172 -18.03 -5.96 -8.99
C GLY A 172 -16.96 -5.12 -9.71
N LEU A 173 -16.23 -4.27 -9.00
CA LEU A 173 -15.07 -3.56 -9.53
C LEU A 173 -13.87 -4.49 -9.75
N ASP A 174 -13.62 -5.42 -8.83
CA ASP A 174 -12.64 -6.48 -9.00
C ASP A 174 -13.33 -7.78 -9.44
N PHE A 175 -13.11 -8.17 -10.70
CA PHE A 175 -13.68 -9.41 -11.21
C PHE A 175 -13.16 -10.65 -10.47
N SER A 176 -11.92 -10.62 -9.97
CA SER A 176 -11.29 -11.77 -9.32
C SER A 176 -11.95 -12.13 -7.99
N MET A 177 -12.74 -11.21 -7.42
CA MET A 177 -13.52 -11.43 -6.22
C MET A 177 -14.67 -12.41 -6.44
N HIS A 178 -15.40 -12.27 -7.53
CA HIS A 178 -16.63 -13.04 -7.77
C HIS A 178 -16.43 -14.28 -8.65
N THR A 179 -15.25 -14.49 -9.25
CA THR A 179 -14.94 -15.74 -9.99
C THR A 179 -14.86 -16.95 -9.06
N VAL A 180 -15.12 -18.16 -9.56
CA VAL A 180 -15.05 -19.39 -8.75
C VAL A 180 -13.72 -20.13 -8.84
N TRP A 181 -12.95 -19.92 -9.92
CA TRP A 181 -11.79 -20.76 -10.26
C TRP A 181 -10.50 -20.40 -9.52
N ASN A 182 -10.35 -19.18 -9.00
CA ASN A 182 -9.16 -18.80 -8.22
C ASN A 182 -9.26 -19.19 -6.72
N LYS A 183 -10.14 -20.12 -6.35
CA LYS A 183 -10.49 -20.41 -4.96
C LYS A 183 -10.50 -21.90 -4.64
N LEU A 184 -10.19 -22.21 -3.39
CA LEU A 184 -10.43 -23.51 -2.75
C LEU A 184 -11.59 -23.34 -1.75
N TYR A 185 -12.56 -24.24 -1.81
CA TYR A 185 -13.76 -24.23 -0.97
C TYR A 185 -13.82 -25.50 -0.12
N SER A 186 -14.21 -25.37 1.15
CA SER A 186 -14.46 -26.52 2.01
C SER A 186 -15.73 -27.26 1.56
N ARG A 187 -15.75 -28.60 1.67
CA ARG A 187 -16.96 -29.38 1.43
C ARG A 187 -18.10 -28.97 2.36
N ALA A 188 -17.79 -28.70 3.63
CA ALA A 188 -18.78 -28.27 4.61
C ALA A 188 -19.50 -26.98 4.19
N LEU A 189 -18.79 -26.03 3.55
CA LEU A 189 -19.42 -24.84 2.98
C LEU A 189 -20.38 -25.19 1.86
N TRP A 190 -19.97 -26.06 0.92
CA TRP A 190 -20.82 -26.51 -0.17
C TRP A 190 -22.08 -27.22 0.31
N GLU A 191 -21.96 -28.10 1.31
CA GLU A 191 -23.11 -28.78 1.93
C GLU A 191 -24.08 -27.80 2.58
N LYS A 192 -23.56 -26.79 3.28
CA LYS A 192 -24.37 -25.72 3.87
C LYS A 192 -25.09 -24.87 2.82
N ALA A 193 -24.42 -24.56 1.72
CA ALA A 193 -24.96 -23.77 0.62
C ALA A 193 -25.84 -24.58 -0.35
N TRP A 194 -25.83 -25.91 -0.27
CA TRP A 194 -26.41 -26.80 -1.28
C TRP A 194 -27.89 -26.52 -1.55
N GLY A 195 -28.68 -26.27 -0.50
CA GLY A 195 -30.12 -26.01 -0.63
C GLY A 195 -30.43 -24.74 -1.41
N ASP A 196 -29.58 -23.72 -1.32
CA ASP A 196 -29.71 -22.48 -2.08
C ASP A 196 -29.11 -22.60 -3.49
N LEU A 197 -28.09 -23.44 -3.69
CA LEU A 197 -27.47 -23.65 -5.01
C LEU A 197 -28.31 -24.59 -5.89
N SER A 198 -28.72 -25.73 -5.37
CA SER A 198 -29.43 -26.78 -6.13
C SER A 198 -30.85 -26.39 -6.57
N SER A 199 -31.43 -25.30 -6.07
CA SER A 199 -32.72 -24.78 -6.54
C SER A 199 -32.69 -24.16 -7.95
N HIS A 200 -31.50 -23.97 -8.51
CA HIS A 200 -31.28 -23.39 -9.83
C HIS A 200 -31.02 -24.50 -10.86
N GLY A 201 -32.08 -24.98 -11.53
CA GLY A 201 -32.01 -26.04 -12.55
C GLY A 201 -31.93 -25.56 -14.00
N ARG A 202 -31.71 -24.25 -14.22
CA ARG A 202 -31.69 -23.64 -15.56
C ARG A 202 -30.35 -23.89 -16.24
N HIS A 203 -30.39 -23.92 -17.58
CA HIS A 203 -29.21 -23.80 -18.44
C HIS A 203 -28.61 -22.40 -18.32
N LEU A 204 -27.52 -22.27 -17.55
CA LEU A 204 -26.89 -21.00 -17.19
C LEU A 204 -25.42 -21.02 -17.62
N ILE A 205 -25.02 -20.07 -18.46
CA ILE A 205 -23.67 -19.97 -19.04
C ILE A 205 -22.95 -18.70 -18.60
N MET A 206 -23.69 -17.62 -18.38
CA MET A 206 -23.12 -16.29 -18.13
C MET A 206 -23.37 -15.84 -16.69
N THR A 207 -22.34 -15.27 -16.06
CA THR A 207 -22.36 -14.70 -14.69
C THR A 207 -22.79 -15.65 -13.57
N GLU A 208 -22.77 -16.96 -13.82
CA GLU A 208 -23.03 -18.00 -12.83
C GLU A 208 -22.07 -17.91 -11.62
N ASP A 209 -20.87 -17.39 -11.85
CA ASP A 209 -19.87 -17.08 -10.84
C ASP A 209 -20.37 -16.09 -9.78
N ILE A 210 -21.13 -15.06 -10.19
CA ILE A 210 -21.73 -14.09 -9.26
C ILE A 210 -22.72 -14.81 -8.33
N LEU A 211 -23.53 -15.71 -8.88
CA LEU A 211 -24.50 -16.49 -8.10
C LEU A 211 -23.79 -17.41 -7.10
N PHE A 212 -22.80 -18.18 -7.55
CA PHE A 212 -21.98 -19.04 -6.69
C PHE A 212 -21.33 -18.24 -5.58
N SER A 213 -20.61 -17.18 -5.93
CA SER A 213 -19.86 -16.37 -4.97
C SER A 213 -20.77 -15.68 -3.96
N CYS A 214 -21.90 -15.11 -4.38
CA CYS A 214 -22.85 -14.50 -3.45
C CYS A 214 -23.38 -15.51 -2.41
N ILE A 215 -23.75 -16.73 -2.84
CA ILE A 215 -24.30 -17.74 -1.93
C ILE A 215 -23.19 -18.32 -1.03
N LEU A 216 -22.04 -18.69 -1.60
CA LEU A 216 -20.92 -19.28 -0.86
C LEU A 216 -20.31 -18.29 0.14
N PHE A 217 -20.09 -17.03 -0.24
CA PHE A 217 -19.52 -16.02 0.65
C PHE A 217 -20.49 -15.68 1.80
N TYR A 218 -21.80 -15.68 1.54
CA TYR A 218 -22.80 -15.46 2.58
C TYR A 218 -22.78 -16.57 3.64
N HIS A 219 -22.59 -17.83 3.21
CA HIS A 219 -22.60 -18.98 4.11
C HIS A 219 -21.25 -19.23 4.81
N ALA A 220 -20.14 -18.75 4.24
CA ALA A 220 -18.80 -18.89 4.79
C ALA A 220 -18.66 -18.24 6.18
N GLN A 221 -17.80 -18.81 7.01
CA GLN A 221 -17.46 -18.29 8.34
C GLN A 221 -16.01 -17.82 8.41
N ARG A 222 -15.12 -18.38 7.59
CA ARG A 222 -13.72 -17.96 7.50
C ARG A 222 -13.22 -17.99 6.06
N MET A 223 -12.60 -16.89 5.63
CA MET A 223 -11.93 -16.79 4.34
C MET A 223 -10.47 -16.39 4.55
N SER A 224 -9.56 -16.97 3.77
CA SER A 224 -8.13 -16.68 3.80
C SER A 224 -7.59 -16.43 2.39
N PHE A 225 -6.35 -15.94 2.34
CA PHE A 225 -5.72 -15.50 1.11
C PHE A 225 -4.32 -16.12 0.93
N SER A 226 -3.87 -16.22 -0.32
CA SER A 226 -2.57 -16.77 -0.72
C SER A 226 -1.93 -15.97 -1.84
N ASN A 227 -0.60 -15.76 -1.78
CA ASN A 227 0.08 -14.74 -2.58
C ASN A 227 1.22 -15.20 -3.51
N HIS A 228 1.76 -16.42 -3.32
CA HIS A 228 2.96 -16.90 -4.05
C HIS A 228 2.67 -17.76 -5.29
N ASP A 229 1.49 -18.36 -5.40
CA ASP A 229 1.09 -19.20 -6.54
C ASP A 229 -0.20 -18.67 -7.15
N GLY A 230 -0.30 -18.77 -8.47
CA GLY A 230 -1.40 -18.19 -9.21
C GLY A 230 -2.11 -19.16 -10.14
N TYR A 231 -3.37 -18.81 -10.37
CA TYR A 231 -4.18 -19.29 -11.47
C TYR A 231 -3.87 -18.46 -12.73
N PHE A 232 -3.54 -19.09 -13.85
CA PHE A 232 -3.26 -18.44 -15.12
C PHE A 232 -4.53 -18.36 -15.96
N TYR A 233 -5.14 -17.17 -15.99
CA TYR A 233 -6.36 -16.86 -16.72
C TYR A 233 -6.06 -16.39 -18.14
N PHE A 234 -6.40 -17.19 -19.16
CA PHE A 234 -6.17 -16.92 -20.56
C PHE A 234 -7.32 -16.11 -21.16
N ARG A 235 -7.00 -14.90 -21.65
CA ARG A 235 -7.98 -14.05 -22.32
C ARG A 235 -8.13 -14.50 -23.78
N ASN A 236 -9.12 -15.36 -24.05
CA ASN A 236 -9.42 -15.86 -25.39
C ASN A 236 -10.61 -15.12 -26.03
N ILE A 237 -10.50 -14.76 -27.32
CA ILE A 237 -11.56 -14.19 -28.19
C ILE A 237 -12.81 -15.07 -28.23
N GLN A 238 -12.65 -16.39 -28.05
CA GLN A 238 -13.74 -17.36 -28.03
C GLN A 238 -14.39 -17.55 -26.64
N SER A 239 -13.89 -16.88 -25.60
CA SER A 239 -14.46 -16.97 -24.25
C SER A 239 -15.94 -16.55 -24.24
N SER A 240 -16.74 -17.17 -23.36
CA SER A 240 -18.15 -16.79 -23.17
C SER A 240 -18.28 -15.30 -22.87
N THR A 241 -17.34 -14.74 -22.12
CA THR A 241 -17.22 -13.34 -21.70
C THR A 241 -16.97 -12.33 -22.82
N ILE A 242 -16.53 -12.76 -24.01
CA ILE A 242 -16.34 -11.87 -25.16
C ILE A 242 -17.53 -12.02 -26.12
N ASN A 243 -18.26 -10.92 -26.32
CA ASN A 243 -19.43 -10.87 -27.20
C ASN A 243 -18.98 -10.73 -28.67
N THR A 244 -18.56 -11.85 -29.27
CA THR A 244 -18.07 -11.96 -30.67
C THR A 244 -19.08 -12.55 -31.66
N GLY A 245 -20.31 -12.87 -31.25
CA GLY A 245 -21.04 -13.96 -31.92
C GLY A 245 -22.25 -13.62 -32.78
N THR A 246 -23.42 -13.44 -32.15
CA THR A 246 -24.74 -13.38 -32.81
C THR A 246 -25.78 -12.72 -31.90
N ILE A 247 -26.90 -12.24 -32.47
CA ILE A 247 -28.05 -11.71 -31.70
C ILE A 247 -28.57 -12.75 -30.68
N SER A 248 -28.62 -14.03 -31.07
CA SER A 248 -29.10 -15.13 -30.22
C SER A 248 -28.23 -15.34 -28.97
N LYS A 249 -26.90 -15.35 -29.12
CA LYS A 249 -25.97 -15.43 -27.98
C LYS A 249 -26.17 -14.24 -27.03
N CYS A 250 -26.19 -13.02 -27.57
CA CYS A 250 -26.37 -11.82 -26.75
C CYS A 250 -27.70 -11.84 -25.97
N ARG A 251 -28.79 -12.26 -26.61
CA ARG A 251 -30.09 -12.44 -25.95
C ARG A 251 -30.00 -13.43 -24.77
N LYS A 252 -29.34 -14.57 -24.97
CA LYS A 252 -29.13 -15.57 -23.91
C LYS A 252 -28.31 -15.00 -22.74
N ASP A 253 -27.25 -14.26 -23.04
CA ASP A 253 -26.38 -13.65 -22.01
C ASP A 253 -27.16 -12.63 -21.16
N ILE A 254 -28.04 -11.84 -21.78
CA ILE A 254 -28.91 -10.87 -21.09
C ILE A 254 -29.92 -11.57 -20.18
N GLU A 255 -30.56 -12.64 -20.67
CA GLU A 255 -31.49 -13.45 -19.87
C GLU A 255 -30.80 -14.07 -18.66
N ASP A 256 -29.59 -14.60 -18.85
CA ASP A 256 -28.77 -15.21 -17.79
C ASP A 256 -28.36 -14.19 -16.73
N LEU A 257 -27.87 -13.03 -17.17
CA LEU A 257 -27.48 -11.92 -16.31
C LEU A 257 -28.66 -11.44 -15.47
N SER A 258 -29.81 -11.18 -16.11
CA SER A 258 -31.02 -10.75 -15.40
C SER A 258 -31.49 -11.80 -14.39
N TYR A 259 -31.47 -13.07 -14.79
CA TYR A 259 -31.82 -14.19 -13.90
C TYR A 259 -30.88 -14.28 -12.69
N VAL A 260 -29.56 -14.18 -12.89
CA VAL A 260 -28.56 -14.24 -11.82
C VAL A 260 -28.78 -13.11 -10.83
N PHE A 261 -28.86 -11.87 -11.29
CA PHE A 261 -29.05 -10.71 -10.40
C PHE A 261 -30.39 -10.81 -9.66
N HIS A 262 -31.47 -11.18 -10.34
CA HIS A 262 -32.76 -11.42 -9.69
C HIS A 262 -32.70 -12.53 -8.62
N SER A 263 -31.96 -13.61 -8.90
CA SER A 263 -31.77 -14.72 -7.96
C SER A 263 -30.95 -14.30 -6.74
N VAL A 264 -29.89 -13.51 -6.93
CA VAL A 264 -29.09 -12.93 -5.83
C VAL A 264 -29.94 -12.00 -4.97
N LYS A 265 -30.75 -11.13 -5.58
CA LYS A 265 -31.71 -10.26 -4.87
C LYS A 265 -32.70 -11.06 -4.03
N ASN A 266 -33.28 -12.12 -4.60
CA ASN A 266 -34.22 -12.98 -3.89
C ASN A 266 -33.56 -13.75 -2.76
N PHE A 267 -32.34 -14.24 -2.98
CA PHE A 267 -31.52 -14.85 -1.94
C PHE A 267 -31.28 -13.88 -0.78
N MET A 268 -30.80 -12.66 -1.04
CA MET A 268 -30.58 -11.65 -0.01
C MET A 268 -31.87 -11.31 0.76
N LYS A 269 -33.03 -11.22 0.08
CA LYS A 269 -34.33 -11.03 0.73
C LYS A 269 -34.71 -12.20 1.63
N LYS A 270 -34.55 -13.44 1.15
CA LYS A 270 -34.80 -14.67 1.92
C LYS A 270 -33.94 -14.70 3.20
N GLN A 271 -32.70 -14.23 3.11
CA GLN A 271 -31.77 -14.19 4.23
C GLN A 271 -31.93 -12.95 5.15
N GLY A 272 -32.82 -12.02 4.83
CA GLY A 272 -33.07 -10.80 5.61
C GLY A 272 -32.02 -9.70 5.46
N GLY A 273 -31.10 -9.80 4.49
CA GLY A 273 -30.00 -8.85 4.26
C GLY A 273 -30.29 -7.75 3.24
N TRP A 274 -31.45 -7.77 2.56
CA TRP A 274 -31.74 -6.86 1.44
C TRP A 274 -31.62 -5.37 1.78
N GLU A 275 -32.22 -4.91 2.89
CA GLU A 275 -32.18 -3.49 3.24
C GLU A 275 -30.75 -2.97 3.51
N GLN A 276 -29.87 -3.84 4.01
CA GLN A 276 -28.48 -3.51 4.29
C GLN A 276 -27.64 -3.42 3.00
N TYR A 277 -27.92 -4.26 2.00
CA TYR A 277 -27.04 -4.43 0.82
C TYR A 277 -27.62 -3.90 -0.50
N LYS A 278 -28.88 -3.42 -0.51
CA LYS A 278 -29.56 -2.98 -1.74
C LYS A 278 -28.82 -1.91 -2.53
N CYS A 279 -28.13 -0.97 -1.86
CA CYS A 279 -27.38 0.09 -2.54
C CYS A 279 -26.19 -0.49 -3.33
N PHE A 280 -25.36 -1.31 -2.66
CA PHE A 280 -24.22 -1.97 -3.28
C PHE A 280 -24.64 -2.92 -4.40
N TYR A 281 -25.69 -3.72 -4.17
CA TYR A 281 -26.28 -4.57 -5.20
C TYR A 281 -26.72 -3.76 -6.43
N ASN A 282 -27.41 -2.63 -6.23
CA ASN A 282 -27.89 -1.80 -7.32
C ASN A 282 -26.72 -1.18 -8.10
N GLU A 283 -25.64 -0.77 -7.42
CA GLU A 283 -24.46 -0.26 -8.12
C GLU A 283 -23.74 -1.35 -8.91
N TRP A 284 -23.66 -2.57 -8.37
CA TRP A 284 -23.13 -3.72 -9.13
C TRP A 284 -23.96 -4.01 -10.39
N LEU A 285 -25.29 -4.03 -10.25
CA LEU A 285 -26.21 -4.21 -11.38
C LEU A 285 -26.03 -3.09 -12.42
N ASN A 286 -25.96 -1.83 -11.99
CA ASN A 286 -25.73 -0.69 -12.87
C ASN A 286 -24.37 -0.76 -13.59
N ARG A 287 -23.32 -1.28 -12.94
CA ARG A 287 -22.02 -1.48 -13.59
C ARG A 287 -22.09 -2.52 -14.71
N TYR A 288 -22.72 -3.65 -14.46
CA TYR A 288 -22.92 -4.66 -15.51
C TYR A 288 -23.84 -4.14 -16.62
N PHE A 289 -24.86 -3.34 -16.29
CA PHE A 289 -25.67 -2.64 -17.28
C PHE A 289 -24.79 -1.77 -18.19
N ARG A 290 -23.87 -0.97 -17.62
CA ARG A 290 -22.95 -0.11 -18.39
C ARG A 290 -22.00 -0.90 -19.29
N TRP A 291 -21.40 -1.98 -18.78
CA TRP A 291 -20.54 -2.86 -19.57
C TRP A 291 -21.29 -3.52 -20.73
N TRP A 292 -22.48 -4.05 -20.48
CA TRP A 292 -23.27 -4.74 -21.50
C TRP A 292 -23.94 -3.78 -22.49
N SER A 293 -24.26 -2.55 -22.09
CA SER A 293 -24.79 -1.51 -23.00
C SER A 293 -23.88 -1.29 -24.20
N MET A 294 -22.55 -1.23 -24.01
CA MET A 294 -21.59 -1.12 -25.12
C MET A 294 -21.66 -2.32 -26.07
N SER A 295 -21.80 -3.53 -25.52
CA SER A 295 -21.86 -4.76 -26.32
C SER A 295 -23.15 -4.86 -27.13
N VAL A 296 -24.29 -4.52 -26.52
CA VAL A 296 -25.60 -4.50 -27.18
C VAL A 296 -25.62 -3.40 -28.25
N GLU A 297 -25.14 -2.20 -27.94
CA GLU A 297 -25.09 -1.09 -28.90
C GLU A 297 -24.28 -1.46 -30.15
N LYS A 298 -23.15 -2.16 -29.99
CA LYS A 298 -22.33 -2.64 -31.10
C LYS A 298 -23.09 -3.58 -32.04
N ILE A 299 -23.95 -4.46 -31.49
CA ILE A 299 -24.79 -5.36 -32.27
C ILE A 299 -25.92 -4.57 -32.95
N CYS A 300 -26.56 -3.64 -32.24
CA CYS A 300 -27.64 -2.82 -32.79
C CYS A 300 -27.18 -1.94 -33.96
N LYS A 301 -25.89 -1.53 -34.00
CA LYS A 301 -25.30 -0.79 -35.13
C LYS A 301 -25.32 -1.55 -36.47
N VAL A 302 -25.47 -2.88 -36.45
CA VAL A 302 -25.65 -3.70 -37.67
C VAL A 302 -27.03 -3.49 -38.31
N GLY A 303 -28.02 -3.03 -37.51
CA GLY A 303 -29.38 -2.73 -37.94
C GLY A 303 -30.29 -3.95 -38.07
N GLY A 304 -31.61 -3.71 -38.16
CA GLY A 304 -32.65 -4.73 -38.36
C GLY A 304 -33.58 -4.92 -37.15
N THR A 305 -34.77 -5.45 -37.41
CA THR A 305 -35.85 -5.57 -36.40
C THR A 305 -35.45 -6.42 -35.19
N GLU A 306 -34.67 -7.48 -35.38
CA GLU A 306 -34.19 -8.32 -34.27
C GLU A 306 -33.21 -7.58 -33.36
N ALA A 307 -32.41 -6.67 -33.91
CA ALA A 307 -31.48 -5.82 -33.15
C ALA A 307 -32.24 -4.74 -32.34
N ASP A 308 -33.31 -4.18 -32.88
CA ASP A 308 -34.18 -3.22 -32.17
C ASP A 308 -34.95 -3.89 -31.02
N HIS A 309 -35.44 -5.11 -31.25
CA HIS A 309 -36.05 -5.92 -30.19
C HIS A 309 -35.02 -6.25 -29.10
N LEU A 310 -33.79 -6.63 -29.46
CA LEU A 310 -32.73 -6.90 -28.48
C LEU A 310 -32.43 -5.69 -27.59
N LYS A 311 -32.37 -4.47 -28.16
CA LYS A 311 -32.20 -3.24 -27.37
C LYS A 311 -33.36 -3.05 -26.40
N THR A 312 -34.59 -3.21 -26.88
CA THR A 312 -35.80 -3.05 -26.07
C THR A 312 -35.83 -4.05 -24.92
N ASP A 313 -35.60 -5.34 -25.24
CA ASP A 313 -35.50 -6.41 -24.25
C ASP A 313 -34.43 -6.10 -23.20
N PHE A 314 -33.23 -5.68 -23.61
CA PHE A 314 -32.15 -5.32 -22.69
C PHE A 314 -32.53 -4.21 -21.73
N LEU A 315 -33.12 -3.12 -22.22
CA LEU A 315 -33.54 -1.99 -21.40
C LEU A 315 -34.65 -2.38 -20.41
N GLU A 316 -35.60 -3.22 -20.83
CA GLU A 316 -36.67 -3.75 -19.98
C GLU A 316 -36.14 -4.65 -18.84
N HIS A 317 -35.17 -5.53 -19.12
CA HIS A 317 -34.60 -6.42 -18.10
C HIS A 317 -33.87 -5.68 -16.96
N PHE A 318 -33.41 -4.45 -17.22
CA PHE A 318 -32.69 -3.61 -16.26
C PHE A 318 -33.50 -2.43 -15.72
N ASP A 319 -34.75 -2.25 -16.16
CA ASP A 319 -35.61 -1.10 -15.81
C ASP A 319 -34.94 0.25 -16.16
N LYS A 320 -34.45 0.36 -17.41
CA LYS A 320 -33.73 1.54 -17.92
C LYS A 320 -34.44 2.12 -19.15
N GLN A 321 -34.37 3.43 -19.32
CA GLN A 321 -35.00 4.11 -20.46
C GLN A 321 -34.05 4.22 -21.67
N ASP A 322 -32.75 4.30 -21.44
CA ASP A 322 -31.73 4.36 -22.50
C ASP A 322 -30.41 3.77 -22.00
N PHE A 323 -29.45 3.60 -22.91
CA PHE A 323 -28.12 3.12 -22.58
C PHE A 323 -27.36 4.09 -21.66
N GLU A 324 -26.62 3.50 -20.73
CA GLU A 324 -25.54 4.17 -19.98
C GLU A 324 -24.24 3.47 -20.34
N PHE A 325 -23.14 4.21 -20.46
CA PHE A 325 -21.85 3.64 -20.85
C PHE A 325 -20.86 3.65 -19.69
N VAL A 326 -19.87 2.78 -19.82
CA VAL A 326 -18.80 2.53 -18.84
C VAL A 326 -18.12 3.83 -18.46
N LYS A 327 -17.98 4.07 -17.17
CA LYS A 327 -17.22 5.20 -16.64
C LYS A 327 -15.77 4.80 -16.46
N ASP A 328 -14.84 5.75 -16.48
CA ASP A 328 -13.43 5.41 -16.30
C ASP A 328 -13.16 4.73 -14.94
N GLU A 329 -13.86 5.17 -13.88
CA GLU A 329 -13.82 4.59 -12.53
C GLU A 329 -14.25 3.10 -12.46
N ASP A 330 -15.09 2.63 -13.40
CA ASP A 330 -15.49 1.22 -13.47
C ASP A 330 -14.30 0.29 -13.82
N ASN A 331 -13.21 0.84 -14.35
CA ASN A 331 -12.03 0.08 -14.74
C ASN A 331 -10.88 0.19 -13.73
N TYR A 332 -11.07 0.85 -12.57
CA TYR A 332 -10.00 1.17 -11.63
C TYR A 332 -9.09 -0.02 -11.28
N PHE A 333 -9.67 -1.19 -10.96
CA PHE A 333 -8.93 -2.40 -10.59
C PHE A 333 -8.22 -3.10 -11.76
N ILE A 334 -8.61 -2.80 -13.00
CA ILE A 334 -8.05 -3.44 -14.21
C ILE A 334 -7.21 -2.49 -15.07
N GLN A 335 -7.04 -1.23 -14.67
CA GLN A 335 -6.22 -0.24 -15.39
C GLN A 335 -4.72 -0.48 -15.16
N LYS A 336 -4.32 -0.77 -13.92
CA LYS A 336 -2.91 -0.85 -13.50
C LYS A 336 -2.43 -2.29 -13.59
N LYS A 337 -1.49 -2.54 -14.51
CA LYS A 337 -0.94 -3.88 -14.74
C LYS A 337 0.57 -3.91 -14.63
N THR A 338 1.08 -5.06 -14.20
CA THR A 338 2.51 -5.32 -14.05
C THR A 338 2.85 -6.69 -14.61
N VAL A 339 3.90 -6.76 -15.42
CA VAL A 339 4.39 -8.02 -16.00
C VAL A 339 4.73 -9.01 -14.88
N TRP A 340 4.23 -10.24 -15.00
CA TRP A 340 4.42 -11.26 -13.99
C TRP A 340 5.84 -11.83 -14.02
N ASN A 341 6.48 -11.92 -12.86
CA ASN A 341 7.81 -12.49 -12.72
C ASN A 341 7.72 -14.00 -12.38
N PRO A 342 8.20 -14.92 -13.25
CA PRO A 342 8.08 -16.36 -13.05
C PRO A 342 9.22 -16.97 -12.20
N ALA A 343 10.16 -16.17 -11.69
CA ALA A 343 11.38 -16.71 -11.08
C ALA A 343 11.11 -17.66 -9.90
N LEU A 344 10.18 -17.32 -9.00
CA LEU A 344 9.81 -18.20 -7.89
C LEU A 344 9.15 -19.51 -8.37
N GLU A 345 8.26 -19.42 -9.36
CA GLU A 345 7.64 -20.58 -10.02
C GLU A 345 8.70 -21.51 -10.64
N ASN A 346 9.75 -20.94 -11.24
CA ASN A 346 10.84 -21.72 -11.82
C ASN A 346 11.65 -22.48 -10.77
N ILE A 347 11.87 -21.89 -9.59
CA ILE A 347 12.51 -22.59 -8.46
C ILE A 347 11.63 -23.75 -8.01
N LYS A 348 10.32 -23.53 -7.83
CA LYS A 348 9.37 -24.57 -7.43
C LYS A 348 9.33 -25.72 -8.44
N LYS A 349 9.29 -25.42 -9.75
CA LYS A 349 9.37 -26.44 -10.82
C LYS A 349 10.66 -27.24 -10.77
N ALA A 350 11.78 -26.59 -10.49
CA ALA A 350 13.06 -27.28 -10.39
C ALA A 350 13.13 -28.21 -9.19
N ILE A 351 12.55 -27.82 -8.05
CA ILE A 351 12.37 -28.70 -6.89
C ILE A 351 11.40 -29.85 -7.22
N ALA A 352 10.31 -29.56 -7.94
CA ALA A 352 9.29 -30.55 -8.31
C ALA A 352 9.77 -31.61 -9.31
N SER A 353 10.80 -31.29 -10.10
CA SER A 353 11.39 -32.22 -11.08
C SER A 353 11.78 -33.57 -10.44
N GLU A 354 11.52 -34.65 -11.16
CA GLU A 354 11.93 -36.01 -10.76
C GLU A 354 13.45 -36.20 -10.81
N GLU A 355 14.16 -35.40 -11.63
CA GLU A 355 15.62 -35.40 -11.72
C GLU A 355 16.27 -34.84 -10.44
N CYS A 356 15.59 -33.89 -9.77
CA CYS A 356 16.05 -33.32 -8.52
C CYS A 356 15.86 -34.31 -7.36
N ARG A 357 16.95 -34.72 -6.71
CA ARG A 357 16.91 -35.62 -5.53
C ARG A 357 17.35 -34.92 -4.25
N ILE A 358 18.19 -33.91 -4.37
CA ILE A 358 18.75 -33.15 -3.26
C ILE A 358 18.45 -31.67 -3.45
N VAL A 359 18.05 -31.03 -2.36
CA VAL A 359 17.94 -29.57 -2.28
C VAL A 359 18.80 -29.10 -1.11
N SER A 360 19.69 -28.17 -1.38
CA SER A 360 20.51 -27.52 -0.36
C SER A 360 20.15 -26.04 -0.31
N PHE A 361 20.21 -25.47 0.89
CA PHE A 361 19.88 -24.07 1.13
C PHE A 361 21.06 -23.36 1.81
N ASP A 362 21.28 -22.10 1.48
CA ASP A 362 21.91 -21.18 2.42
C ASP A 362 20.99 -20.93 3.63
N LEU A 363 21.55 -20.47 4.75
CA LEU A 363 20.79 -20.17 5.96
C LEU A 363 20.31 -18.70 6.05
N PHE A 364 21.21 -17.73 6.05
CA PHE A 364 20.90 -16.34 6.42
C PHE A 364 20.53 -15.52 5.19
N ASP A 365 19.55 -14.64 5.32
CA ASP A 365 18.84 -13.99 4.22
C ASP A 365 18.17 -14.98 3.21
N THR A 366 18.35 -16.30 3.34
CA THR A 366 17.69 -17.34 2.52
C THR A 366 16.55 -18.04 3.27
N LEU A 367 16.85 -18.77 4.35
CA LEU A 367 15.85 -19.40 5.22
C LEU A 367 15.48 -18.51 6.41
N ILE A 368 16.45 -17.72 6.89
CA ILE A 368 16.35 -16.87 8.08
C ILE A 368 16.64 -15.43 7.70
N VAL A 369 15.73 -14.51 7.97
CA VAL A 369 15.97 -13.06 7.90
C VAL A 369 16.14 -12.48 9.30
N ARG A 370 16.79 -11.31 9.37
CA ARG A 370 16.88 -10.50 10.60
C ARG A 370 16.11 -9.19 10.40
N PRO A 371 15.56 -8.57 11.47
CA PRO A 371 14.85 -7.31 11.37
C PRO A 371 15.81 -6.09 11.40
N VAL A 372 17.09 -6.29 11.07
CA VAL A 372 18.13 -5.24 11.04
C VAL A 372 18.77 -5.17 9.66
N LEU A 373 19.29 -4.01 9.26
CA LEU A 373 19.76 -3.78 7.89
C LEU A 373 21.12 -4.43 7.67
N TYR A 374 22.02 -4.28 8.64
CA TYR A 374 23.34 -4.87 8.61
C TYR A 374 23.51 -5.86 9.76
N PRO A 375 24.25 -6.97 9.59
CA PRO A 375 24.55 -7.89 10.70
C PRO A 375 25.18 -7.17 11.91
N GLU A 376 25.98 -6.14 11.67
CA GLU A 376 26.65 -5.32 12.69
C GLU A 376 25.66 -4.55 13.59
N ASP A 377 24.44 -4.28 13.11
CA ASP A 377 23.41 -3.59 13.88
C ASP A 377 22.97 -4.41 15.11
N VAL A 378 23.07 -5.74 15.04
CA VAL A 378 22.83 -6.62 16.21
C VAL A 378 23.80 -6.26 17.32
N TYR A 379 25.06 -6.03 16.99
CA TYR A 379 26.09 -5.68 17.98
C TYR A 379 25.89 -4.27 18.56
N GLU A 380 25.43 -3.31 17.77
CA GLU A 380 25.06 -1.98 18.30
C GLU A 380 23.95 -2.11 19.36
N ILE A 381 22.97 -2.99 19.13
CA ILE A 381 21.92 -3.29 20.12
C ILE A 381 22.50 -3.98 21.35
N VAL A 382 23.44 -4.92 21.22
CA VAL A 382 24.16 -5.53 22.37
C VAL A 382 24.75 -4.44 23.26
N LEU A 383 25.44 -3.46 22.68
CA LEU A 383 26.08 -2.37 23.44
C LEU A 383 25.07 -1.47 24.15
N SER A 384 23.85 -1.35 23.62
CA SER A 384 22.77 -0.60 24.27
C SER A 384 22.16 -1.31 25.49
N GLU A 385 22.33 -2.63 25.60
CA GLU A 385 21.71 -3.47 26.65
C GLU A 385 22.68 -3.90 27.75
N ILE A 386 23.98 -3.70 27.55
CA ILE A 386 25.03 -4.07 28.51
C ILE A 386 25.71 -2.81 29.04
N ASN A 387 25.87 -2.73 30.36
CA ASN A 387 26.68 -1.67 30.96
C ASN A 387 28.16 -1.93 30.64
N ILE A 388 28.71 -1.11 29.73
CA ILE A 388 30.10 -1.17 29.28
C ILE A 388 31.01 -0.15 29.97
N PHE A 389 30.56 0.57 31.00
CA PHE A 389 31.42 1.55 31.69
C PHE A 389 32.73 0.92 32.21
N PRO A 390 33.90 1.58 32.04
CA PRO A 390 34.11 2.94 31.53
C PRO A 390 34.38 3.04 30.02
N TYR A 391 34.11 2.00 29.23
CA TYR A 391 34.40 1.97 27.79
C TYR A 391 33.37 2.78 26.97
N ASP A 392 33.84 3.36 25.87
CA ASP A 392 33.00 4.03 24.87
C ASP A 392 32.40 3.01 23.88
N SER A 393 31.10 3.10 23.59
CA SER A 393 30.40 2.15 22.72
C SER A 393 30.92 2.16 21.29
N ASN A 394 31.26 3.32 20.73
CA ASN A 394 31.80 3.41 19.37
C ASN A 394 33.15 2.71 19.28
N VAL A 395 33.98 2.89 20.31
CA VAL A 395 35.30 2.24 20.39
C VAL A 395 35.15 0.71 20.48
N ILE A 396 34.25 0.22 21.33
CA ILE A 396 34.00 -1.22 21.47
C ILE A 396 33.41 -1.83 20.19
N ALA A 397 32.51 -1.12 19.51
CA ALA A 397 31.97 -1.51 18.19
C ALA A 397 33.09 -1.69 17.16
N GLU A 398 33.99 -0.71 17.05
CA GLU A 398 35.12 -0.80 16.13
C GLU A 398 36.11 -1.92 16.51
N TYR A 399 36.37 -2.12 17.81
CA TYR A 399 37.21 -3.22 18.27
C TYR A 399 36.61 -4.59 17.97
N ARG A 400 35.29 -4.77 18.09
CA ARG A 400 34.61 -6.01 17.72
C ARG A 400 34.74 -6.32 16.22
N LYS A 401 34.61 -5.31 15.35
CA LYS A 401 34.82 -5.46 13.89
C LYS A 401 36.27 -5.82 13.57
N LEU A 402 37.23 -5.09 14.15
CA LEU A 402 38.66 -5.35 13.92
C LEU A 402 39.08 -6.70 14.49
N ALA A 403 38.54 -7.12 15.63
CA ALA A 403 38.85 -8.40 16.24
C ALA A 403 38.45 -9.58 15.35
N GLU A 404 37.34 -9.47 14.62
CA GLU A 404 36.96 -10.48 13.63
C GLU A 404 38.00 -10.61 12.52
N LYS A 405 38.39 -9.46 11.94
CA LYS A 405 39.44 -9.41 10.90
C LYS A 405 40.76 -10.01 11.41
N TYR A 406 41.18 -9.66 12.63
CA TYR A 406 42.42 -10.17 13.21
C TYR A 406 42.32 -11.64 13.60
N ALA A 407 41.18 -12.12 14.09
CA ALA A 407 40.97 -13.54 14.35
C ALA A 407 41.13 -14.37 13.06
N ARG A 408 40.56 -13.91 11.93
CA ARG A 408 40.76 -14.55 10.62
C ARG A 408 42.23 -14.56 10.19
N ALA A 409 42.94 -13.44 10.38
CA ALA A 409 44.36 -13.35 10.04
C ALA A 409 45.25 -14.26 10.91
N ASP A 410 44.96 -14.33 12.21
CA ASP A 410 45.73 -15.12 13.17
C ASP A 410 45.51 -16.63 12.97
N ILE A 411 44.27 -17.05 12.71
CA ILE A 411 43.96 -18.46 12.46
C ILE A 411 44.64 -18.92 11.16
N ASN A 412 44.58 -18.12 10.09
CA ASN A 412 45.19 -18.45 8.80
C ASN A 412 46.73 -18.58 8.94
N ARG A 413 47.37 -17.69 9.72
CA ARG A 413 48.81 -17.80 10.00
C ARG A 413 49.17 -19.05 10.79
N SER A 414 48.35 -19.43 11.76
CA SER A 414 48.62 -20.54 12.68
C SER A 414 48.26 -21.90 12.07
N PHE A 415 47.19 -21.94 11.28
CA PHE A 415 46.62 -23.11 10.62
C PHE A 415 46.20 -22.71 9.20
N PRO A 416 47.11 -22.77 8.20
CA PRO A 416 46.83 -22.34 6.83
C PRO A 416 45.67 -23.05 6.14
N GLN A 417 45.29 -24.23 6.65
CA GLN A 417 44.13 -25.00 6.19
C GLN A 417 42.78 -24.51 6.73
N TYR A 418 42.76 -23.61 7.72
CA TYR A 418 41.54 -23.05 8.28
C TYR A 418 41.19 -21.74 7.59
N GLU A 419 39.95 -21.66 7.11
CA GLU A 419 39.41 -20.53 6.37
C GLU A 419 38.44 -19.69 7.19
N ASP A 420 37.89 -20.26 8.27
CA ASP A 420 36.88 -19.60 9.11
C ASP A 420 37.17 -19.68 10.61
N ILE A 421 36.47 -18.83 11.35
CA ILE A 421 36.65 -18.57 12.77
C ILE A 421 35.36 -18.76 13.57
N THR A 422 35.51 -18.87 14.88
CA THR A 422 34.40 -18.92 15.84
C THR A 422 34.20 -17.58 16.53
N LEU A 423 33.00 -17.34 17.05
CA LEU A 423 32.73 -16.15 17.87
C LEU A 423 33.64 -16.08 19.11
N THR A 424 33.97 -17.23 19.70
CA THR A 424 34.89 -17.31 20.84
C THR A 424 36.28 -16.77 20.51
N GLU A 425 36.80 -17.09 19.31
CA GLU A 425 38.10 -16.57 18.85
C GLU A 425 38.05 -15.06 18.64
N ILE A 426 36.93 -14.51 18.15
CA ILE A 426 36.75 -13.06 18.01
C ILE A 426 36.87 -12.36 19.38
N TYR A 427 36.12 -12.82 20.37
CA TYR A 427 36.14 -12.21 21.71
C TYR A 427 37.47 -12.42 22.44
N LYS A 428 38.16 -13.52 22.16
CA LYS A 428 39.53 -13.73 22.64
C LYS A 428 40.47 -12.65 22.11
N VAL A 429 40.41 -12.37 20.80
CA VAL A 429 41.21 -11.29 20.18
C VAL A 429 40.84 -9.92 20.76
N MET A 430 39.55 -9.65 21.01
CA MET A 430 39.14 -8.40 21.67
C MET A 430 39.81 -8.22 23.02
N SER A 431 39.84 -9.26 23.85
CA SER A 431 40.45 -9.20 25.17
C SER A 431 41.98 -9.08 25.09
N GLU A 432 42.63 -9.92 24.28
CA GLU A 432 44.09 -10.01 24.23
C GLU A 432 44.76 -8.81 23.54
N ARG A 433 44.16 -8.25 22.48
CA ARG A 433 44.77 -7.15 21.72
C ARG A 433 44.38 -5.77 22.23
N TYR A 434 43.13 -5.59 22.66
CA TYR A 434 42.61 -4.28 23.04
C TYR A 434 42.42 -4.11 24.55
N GLY A 435 42.80 -5.12 25.35
CA GLY A 435 42.73 -5.05 26.81
C GLY A 435 41.32 -4.95 27.36
N ILE A 436 40.31 -5.42 26.62
CA ILE A 436 38.93 -5.46 27.10
C ILE A 436 38.83 -6.57 28.17
N ASP A 437 38.22 -6.23 29.30
CA ASP A 437 38.04 -7.13 30.42
C ASP A 437 37.36 -8.45 29.97
N LYS A 438 37.92 -9.59 30.42
CA LYS A 438 37.45 -10.92 30.02
C LYS A 438 36.00 -11.19 30.46
N ILE A 439 35.62 -10.70 31.63
CA ILE A 439 34.25 -10.88 32.14
C ILE A 439 33.27 -10.07 31.28
N LEU A 440 33.66 -8.86 30.88
CA LEU A 440 32.88 -8.05 29.94
C LEU A 440 32.78 -8.73 28.56
N CYS A 441 33.88 -9.24 27.99
CA CYS A 441 33.86 -9.98 26.72
C CYS A 441 32.89 -11.17 26.76
N GLU A 442 32.89 -11.96 27.84
CA GLU A 442 31.96 -13.09 27.98
C GLU A 442 30.49 -12.63 28.10
N LYS A 443 30.23 -11.51 28.79
CA LYS A 443 28.88 -10.92 28.84
C LYS A 443 28.40 -10.45 27.47
N LEU A 444 29.25 -9.72 26.74
CA LEU A 444 28.97 -9.24 25.39
C LEU A 444 28.71 -10.41 24.43
N LYS A 445 29.59 -11.42 24.43
CA LYS A 445 29.45 -12.64 23.61
C LYS A 445 28.13 -13.35 23.87
N LYS A 446 27.80 -13.57 25.14
CA LYS A 446 26.54 -14.24 25.52
C LYS A 446 25.34 -13.44 25.03
N LYS A 447 25.39 -12.11 25.13
CA LYS A 447 24.30 -11.24 24.70
C LYS A 447 24.18 -11.18 23.17
N GLU A 448 25.29 -11.18 22.44
CA GLU A 448 25.32 -11.27 20.97
C GLU A 448 24.65 -12.57 20.50
N ILE A 449 25.00 -13.72 21.08
CA ILE A 449 24.34 -15.01 20.77
C ILE A 449 22.84 -14.97 21.08
N GLU A 450 22.46 -14.39 22.22
CA GLU A 450 21.05 -14.25 22.61
C GLU A 450 20.25 -13.44 21.58
N LEU A 451 20.79 -12.28 21.16
CA LEU A 451 20.14 -11.42 20.18
C LEU A 451 20.15 -12.01 18.77
N GLU A 452 21.22 -12.68 18.34
CA GLU A 452 21.26 -13.41 17.07
C GLU A 452 20.16 -14.46 17.00
N ILE A 453 19.95 -15.23 18.07
CA ILE A 453 18.88 -16.22 18.13
C ILE A 453 17.50 -15.54 18.20
N GLU A 454 17.36 -14.45 18.94
CA GLU A 454 16.10 -13.70 19.05
C GLU A 454 15.67 -13.11 17.70
N PHE A 455 16.59 -12.46 17.00
CA PHE A 455 16.37 -11.79 15.73
C PHE A 455 16.37 -12.71 14.51
N ALA A 456 16.85 -13.94 14.64
CA ALA A 456 16.66 -14.94 13.59
C ALA A 456 15.17 -15.30 13.44
N ILE A 457 14.57 -14.85 12.33
CA ILE A 457 13.16 -15.02 11.98
C ILE A 457 13.06 -15.83 10.69
N LYS A 458 12.09 -16.74 10.65
CA LYS A 458 11.73 -17.51 9.46
C LYS A 458 11.37 -16.60 8.28
N ARG A 459 12.10 -16.71 7.16
CA ARG A 459 11.70 -16.13 5.87
C ARG A 459 10.60 -16.99 5.26
N GLN A 460 9.44 -16.44 4.93
CA GLN A 460 8.29 -17.24 4.52
C GLN A 460 8.53 -17.90 3.16
N THR A 461 9.06 -17.16 2.18
CA THR A 461 9.42 -17.69 0.87
C THR A 461 10.44 -18.83 0.97
N GLY A 462 11.49 -18.66 1.78
CA GLY A 462 12.48 -19.72 2.03
C GLY A 462 11.87 -20.95 2.72
N ALA A 463 11.00 -20.72 3.71
CA ALA A 463 10.26 -21.79 4.38
C ALA A 463 9.35 -22.57 3.43
N GLU A 464 8.65 -21.90 2.51
CA GLU A 464 7.79 -22.57 1.54
C GLU A 464 8.57 -23.47 0.58
N LEU A 465 9.75 -23.03 0.13
CA LEU A 465 10.63 -23.85 -0.71
C LEU A 465 11.19 -25.05 0.06
N PHE A 466 11.58 -24.85 1.32
CA PHE A 466 12.02 -25.93 2.20
C PHE A 466 10.89 -26.96 2.43
N GLU A 467 9.69 -26.48 2.70
CA GLU A 467 8.53 -27.32 2.91
C GLU A 467 8.12 -28.08 1.64
N LEU A 468 8.18 -27.43 0.48
CA LEU A 468 7.95 -28.08 -0.81
C LEU A 468 8.93 -29.23 -1.02
N ALA A 469 10.23 -28.99 -0.83
CA ALA A 469 11.25 -30.01 -0.95
C ALA A 469 10.98 -31.19 0.00
N ALA A 470 10.58 -30.91 1.24
CA ALA A 470 10.31 -31.94 2.23
C ALA A 470 9.01 -32.72 1.93
N MET A 471 7.97 -32.06 1.41
CA MET A 471 6.72 -32.72 1.00
C MET A 471 6.95 -33.68 -0.16
N LEU A 472 7.82 -33.29 -1.09
CA LEU A 472 8.25 -34.11 -2.22
C LEU A 472 9.34 -35.14 -1.85
N HIS A 473 9.60 -35.33 -0.56
CA HIS A 473 10.58 -36.29 -0.03
C HIS A 473 12.00 -36.12 -0.61
N LYS A 474 12.38 -34.88 -0.96
CA LYS A 474 13.75 -34.57 -1.36
C LYS A 474 14.67 -34.63 -0.14
N LYS A 475 15.94 -34.97 -0.37
CA LYS A 475 16.98 -34.93 0.66
C LYS A 475 17.43 -33.48 0.87
N ILE A 476 17.20 -32.94 2.07
CA ILE A 476 17.47 -31.52 2.35
C ILE A 476 18.76 -31.33 3.13
N TYR A 477 19.58 -30.35 2.73
CA TYR A 477 20.79 -29.94 3.43
C TYR A 477 20.82 -28.43 3.63
N ILE A 478 21.60 -27.98 4.61
CA ILE A 478 21.85 -26.55 4.84
C ILE A 478 23.35 -26.33 4.84
N ILE A 479 23.81 -25.29 4.14
CA ILE A 479 25.23 -24.95 3.99
C ILE A 479 25.37 -23.47 4.34
N SER A 480 26.14 -23.12 5.37
CA SER A 480 26.20 -21.74 5.86
C SER A 480 27.60 -21.32 6.29
N ASP A 481 27.97 -20.10 5.90
CA ASP A 481 29.16 -19.40 6.40
C ASP A 481 28.77 -18.53 7.60
N MET A 482 29.02 -19.00 8.82
CA MET A 482 28.71 -18.27 10.05
C MET A 482 29.65 -18.63 11.19
N TYR A 483 30.12 -17.62 11.92
CA TYR A 483 31.03 -17.77 13.07
C TYR A 483 30.36 -18.32 14.35
N LEU A 484 29.03 -18.47 14.37
CA LEU A 484 28.31 -19.04 15.50
C LEU A 484 28.57 -20.55 15.59
N GLU A 485 28.46 -21.08 16.80
CA GLU A 485 28.64 -22.50 17.05
C GLU A 485 27.46 -23.33 16.53
N MET A 486 27.72 -24.60 16.20
CA MET A 486 26.73 -25.57 15.71
C MET A 486 25.50 -25.66 16.63
N THR A 487 25.69 -25.55 17.95
CA THR A 487 24.60 -25.60 18.93
C THR A 487 23.63 -24.42 18.79
N ASP A 488 24.14 -23.23 18.51
CA ASP A 488 23.32 -22.02 18.41
C ASP A 488 22.58 -21.95 17.07
N ILE A 489 23.23 -22.36 15.97
CA ILE A 489 22.56 -22.48 14.67
C ILE A 489 21.43 -23.52 14.72
N LYS A 490 21.63 -24.66 15.37
CA LYS A 490 20.55 -25.65 15.56
C LYS A 490 19.38 -25.08 16.36
N ARG A 491 19.64 -24.24 17.37
CA ARG A 491 18.58 -23.53 18.11
C ARG A 491 17.81 -22.56 17.20
N ILE A 492 18.49 -21.82 16.32
CA ILE A 492 17.86 -20.96 15.32
C ILE A 492 16.94 -21.75 14.39
N LEU A 493 17.44 -22.86 13.84
CA LEU A 493 16.69 -23.72 12.93
C LEU A 493 15.45 -24.31 13.59
N HIS A 494 15.61 -24.90 14.79
CA HIS A 494 14.50 -25.48 15.54
C HIS A 494 13.46 -24.42 15.95
N LYS A 495 13.90 -23.25 16.46
CA LYS A 495 13.00 -22.12 16.80
C LYS A 495 12.12 -21.72 15.61
N ASN A 496 12.67 -21.80 14.40
CA ASN A 496 11.98 -21.39 13.17
C ASN A 496 11.36 -22.57 12.40
N GLY A 497 11.32 -23.78 12.97
CA GLY A 497 10.59 -24.93 12.41
C GLY A 497 11.31 -25.71 11.31
N TYR A 498 12.64 -25.60 11.22
CA TYR A 498 13.47 -26.30 10.24
C TYR A 498 14.06 -27.61 10.79
N ASP A 499 13.23 -28.60 11.12
CA ASP A 499 13.70 -29.89 11.69
C ASP A 499 13.88 -31.01 10.64
N GLY A 500 13.58 -30.74 9.36
CA GLY A 500 13.50 -31.74 8.28
C GLY A 500 14.75 -31.91 7.43
N TYR A 501 15.89 -31.31 7.80
CA TYR A 501 17.15 -31.43 7.06
C TYR A 501 17.98 -32.64 7.54
N ILE A 502 18.83 -33.16 6.66
CA ILE A 502 19.68 -34.33 6.94
C ILE A 502 20.97 -33.92 7.66
N LYS A 503 21.67 -32.90 7.13
CA LYS A 503 22.92 -32.39 7.70
C LYS A 503 23.04 -30.90 7.46
N LEU A 504 23.66 -30.21 8.43
CA LEU A 504 24.08 -28.82 8.36
C LEU A 504 25.60 -28.79 8.20
N TYR A 505 26.09 -28.19 7.12
CA TYR A 505 27.50 -27.89 6.89
C TYR A 505 27.74 -26.45 7.31
N LEU A 506 28.54 -26.27 8.36
CA LEU A 506 28.77 -24.98 9.00
C LEU A 506 30.24 -24.63 8.97
N SER A 507 30.57 -23.46 8.43
CA SER A 507 31.95 -23.03 8.24
C SER A 507 32.77 -22.95 9.53
N SER A 508 32.19 -22.49 10.64
CA SER A 508 32.87 -22.44 11.95
C SER A 508 33.24 -23.82 12.48
N GLN A 509 32.47 -24.85 12.13
CA GLN A 509 32.67 -26.24 12.54
C GLN A 509 33.65 -26.97 11.63
N GLU A 510 33.49 -26.84 10.31
CA GLU A 510 34.32 -27.51 9.30
C GLU A 510 35.62 -26.75 9.02
N ARG A 511 35.71 -25.49 9.47
CA ARG A 511 36.81 -24.54 9.23
C ARG A 511 37.05 -24.22 7.75
N LEU A 512 36.02 -24.34 6.92
CA LEU A 512 36.03 -24.10 5.48
C LEU A 512 34.90 -23.15 5.07
N LEU A 513 35.11 -22.33 4.04
CA LEU A 513 34.13 -21.35 3.57
C LEU A 513 33.41 -21.81 2.29
N LYS A 514 32.20 -21.27 2.07
CA LYS A 514 31.53 -21.33 0.75
C LYS A 514 32.29 -20.52 -0.28
N SER A 515 32.83 -19.36 0.11
CA SER A 515 33.51 -18.43 -0.80
C SER A 515 34.79 -18.96 -1.47
N THR A 516 35.43 -19.99 -0.89
CA THR A 516 36.55 -20.73 -1.49
C THR A 516 36.08 -21.95 -2.27
N GLY A 517 34.84 -22.39 -2.04
CA GLY A 517 34.25 -23.61 -2.58
C GLY A 517 34.50 -24.87 -1.76
N ASN A 518 35.41 -24.83 -0.77
CA ASN A 518 35.84 -26.03 -0.06
C ASN A 518 34.74 -26.63 0.81
N LEU A 519 33.80 -25.81 1.32
CA LEU A 519 32.64 -26.32 2.04
C LEU A 519 31.68 -27.10 1.12
N TYR A 520 31.56 -26.70 -0.16
CA TYR A 520 30.78 -27.43 -1.16
C TYR A 520 31.47 -28.74 -1.57
N ASP A 521 32.81 -28.81 -1.55
CA ASP A 521 33.54 -30.04 -1.86
C ASP A 521 33.23 -31.15 -0.86
N ILE A 522 33.18 -30.84 0.44
CA ILE A 522 32.74 -31.79 1.47
C ILE A 522 31.30 -32.23 1.22
N PHE A 523 30.40 -31.27 0.98
CA PHE A 523 29.00 -31.58 0.68
C PHE A 523 28.86 -32.53 -0.51
N LEU A 524 29.55 -32.27 -1.62
CA LEU A 524 29.49 -33.10 -2.82
C LEU A 524 30.14 -34.48 -2.62
N MET A 525 31.26 -34.54 -1.91
CA MET A 525 31.95 -35.78 -1.58
C MET A 525 31.08 -36.70 -0.72
N GLU A 526 30.47 -36.18 0.34
CA GLU A 526 29.63 -36.97 1.25
C GLU A 526 28.30 -37.38 0.61
N THR A 527 27.75 -36.57 -0.28
CA THR A 527 26.47 -36.86 -0.93
C THR A 527 26.61 -37.69 -2.21
N GLY A 528 27.80 -37.75 -2.83
CA GLY A 528 28.09 -38.55 -4.03
C GLY A 528 27.32 -38.10 -5.29
N GLN A 529 27.13 -36.80 -5.48
CA GLN A 529 26.18 -36.27 -6.47
C GLN A 529 26.76 -35.94 -7.85
N LYS A 530 25.89 -36.04 -8.85
CA LYS A 530 26.12 -35.61 -10.24
C LYS A 530 25.40 -34.28 -10.50
N GLU A 531 25.82 -33.59 -11.55
CA GLU A 531 25.46 -32.20 -11.85
C GLU A 531 23.94 -31.91 -11.89
N SER A 532 23.10 -32.88 -12.30
CA SER A 532 21.64 -32.70 -12.42
C SER A 532 20.82 -33.07 -11.18
N ASN A 533 21.41 -33.74 -10.17
CA ASN A 533 20.65 -34.35 -9.08
C ASN A 533 20.50 -33.45 -7.84
N ALA A 534 21.28 -32.37 -7.77
CA ALA A 534 21.34 -31.46 -6.63
C ALA A 534 21.04 -30.03 -7.06
N ILE A 535 20.21 -29.35 -6.27
CA ILE A 535 19.95 -27.93 -6.39
C ILE A 535 20.49 -27.21 -5.15
N HIS A 536 21.05 -26.01 -5.35
CA HIS A 536 21.37 -25.08 -4.27
C HIS A 536 20.59 -23.77 -4.41
N ILE A 537 20.05 -23.26 -3.31
CA ILE A 537 19.26 -22.02 -3.26
C ILE A 537 19.91 -21.11 -2.21
N GLY A 538 20.30 -19.89 -2.59
CA GLY A 538 20.94 -18.95 -1.67
C GLY A 538 20.89 -17.50 -2.14
N ASP A 539 21.24 -16.58 -1.25
CA ASP A 539 21.07 -15.14 -1.39
C ASP A 539 22.30 -14.40 -1.89
N ASN A 540 23.48 -15.03 -1.88
CA ASN A 540 24.71 -14.41 -2.35
C ASN A 540 25.07 -14.89 -3.76
N TRP A 541 25.19 -13.96 -4.70
CA TRP A 541 25.50 -14.29 -6.09
C TRP A 541 26.82 -15.05 -6.25
N GLN A 542 27.88 -14.62 -5.55
CA GLN A 542 29.18 -15.24 -5.71
C GLN A 542 29.25 -16.60 -4.99
N SER A 543 28.92 -16.64 -3.70
CA SER A 543 29.09 -17.86 -2.90
C SER A 543 28.03 -18.92 -3.17
N ASP A 544 26.79 -18.53 -3.48
CA ASP A 544 25.66 -19.46 -3.56
C ASP A 544 25.18 -19.70 -5.00
N VAL A 545 25.58 -18.86 -5.96
CA VAL A 545 25.22 -19.08 -7.36
C VAL A 545 26.44 -19.48 -8.18
N VAL A 546 27.50 -18.68 -8.19
CA VAL A 546 28.65 -18.90 -9.08
C VAL A 546 29.49 -20.11 -8.65
N ILE A 547 29.92 -20.16 -7.38
CA ILE A 547 30.83 -21.21 -6.88
C ILE A 547 30.23 -22.62 -6.98
N PRO A 548 29.02 -22.89 -6.43
CA PRO A 548 28.40 -24.21 -6.56
C PRO A 548 28.11 -24.57 -8.03
N ALA A 549 27.76 -23.61 -8.89
CA ALA A 549 27.57 -23.87 -10.32
C ALA A 549 28.87 -24.30 -11.03
N GLN A 550 30.02 -23.72 -10.68
CA GLN A 550 31.32 -24.16 -11.19
C GLN A 550 31.68 -25.59 -10.78
N LYS A 551 31.09 -26.07 -9.69
CA LYS A 551 31.21 -27.46 -9.20
C LYS A 551 30.07 -28.36 -9.71
N GLY A 552 29.30 -27.89 -10.69
CA GLY A 552 28.25 -28.64 -11.36
C GLY A 552 26.90 -28.66 -10.64
N VAL A 553 26.71 -27.94 -9.53
CA VAL A 553 25.41 -27.88 -8.85
C VAL A 553 24.48 -26.91 -9.56
N LYS A 554 23.22 -27.31 -9.83
CA LYS A 554 22.22 -26.38 -10.35
C LYS A 554 21.85 -25.35 -9.28
N THR A 555 21.95 -24.06 -9.59
CA THR A 555 21.77 -23.00 -8.57
C THR A 555 20.58 -22.10 -8.87
N PHE A 556 19.97 -21.58 -7.80
CA PHE A 556 18.95 -20.54 -7.86
C PHE A 556 19.29 -19.43 -6.88
N PHE A 557 19.25 -18.21 -7.38
CA PHE A 557 19.40 -17.02 -6.55
C PHE A 557 18.10 -16.78 -5.77
N LEU A 558 18.20 -16.35 -4.51
CA LEU A 558 17.07 -15.88 -3.70
C LEU A 558 17.49 -14.59 -2.98
N PRO A 559 17.39 -13.43 -3.66
CA PRO A 559 17.92 -12.16 -3.18
C PRO A 559 17.54 -11.79 -1.75
N LYS A 560 18.43 -11.05 -1.08
CA LYS A 560 18.14 -10.43 0.22
C LYS A 560 17.03 -9.38 0.07
N THR A 561 16.11 -9.34 1.02
CA THR A 561 14.98 -8.39 1.06
C THR A 561 15.44 -6.93 0.96
N LYS A 562 16.52 -6.60 1.69
CA LYS A 562 17.14 -5.27 1.67
C LYS A 562 17.80 -4.90 0.34
N ASP A 563 18.50 -5.82 -0.31
CA ASP A 563 19.17 -5.52 -1.59
C ASP A 563 18.13 -5.20 -2.68
N ILE A 564 16.95 -5.81 -2.56
CA ILE A 564 15.78 -5.50 -3.38
C ILE A 564 15.26 -4.09 -3.06
N LEU A 565 14.92 -3.78 -1.80
CA LEU A 565 14.40 -2.45 -1.42
C LEU A 565 15.32 -1.29 -1.83
N PHE A 566 16.64 -1.48 -1.73
CA PHE A 566 17.64 -0.48 -2.11
C PHE A 566 17.98 -0.49 -3.62
N ASN A 567 17.33 -1.36 -4.39
CA ASN A 567 17.49 -1.50 -5.84
C ASN A 567 18.96 -1.71 -6.26
N TYR A 568 19.69 -2.53 -5.49
CA TYR A 568 21.11 -2.83 -5.74
C TYR A 568 21.32 -3.88 -6.85
N LEU A 569 20.26 -4.57 -7.26
CA LEU A 569 20.32 -5.64 -8.25
C LEU A 569 19.87 -5.12 -9.63
N GLY A 570 20.81 -4.91 -10.54
CA GLY A 570 20.54 -4.29 -11.85
C GLY A 570 19.54 -5.02 -12.75
N ASN A 571 19.27 -6.31 -12.51
CA ASN A 571 18.30 -7.13 -13.24
C ASN A 571 16.92 -7.20 -12.57
N ILE A 572 16.77 -6.74 -11.32
CA ILE A 572 15.51 -6.75 -10.58
C ILE A 572 15.21 -5.32 -10.13
N TYR A 573 14.29 -4.67 -10.83
CA TYR A 573 13.85 -3.33 -10.48
C TYR A 573 12.68 -3.39 -9.50
N THR A 574 12.77 -2.68 -8.37
CA THR A 574 11.68 -2.61 -7.35
C THR A 574 11.46 -1.20 -6.79
N GLY A 575 11.70 -0.19 -7.61
CA GLY A 575 11.57 1.21 -7.22
C GLY A 575 12.91 1.87 -6.92
N ASN A 576 12.88 3.20 -6.80
CA ASN A 576 14.02 4.03 -6.42
C ASN A 576 13.59 5.14 -5.45
N SER A 577 12.58 4.89 -4.61
CA SER A 577 12.05 5.87 -3.64
C SER A 577 13.16 6.42 -2.73
N ILE A 578 14.04 5.54 -2.25
CA ILE A 578 15.19 5.91 -1.43
C ILE A 578 16.11 6.84 -2.21
N GLY A 579 16.52 6.45 -3.42
CA GLY A 579 17.35 7.27 -4.30
C GLY A 579 16.75 8.64 -4.62
N THR A 580 15.43 8.70 -4.83
CA THR A 580 14.68 9.94 -5.08
C THR A 580 14.65 10.84 -3.85
N ALA A 581 14.46 10.28 -2.66
CA ALA A 581 14.42 11.02 -1.40
C ALA A 581 15.77 11.64 -1.03
N ILE A 582 16.87 11.01 -1.46
CA ILE A 582 18.23 11.36 -1.05
C ILE A 582 19.02 12.06 -2.16
N ASP A 583 18.42 12.32 -3.32
CA ASP A 583 19.12 12.90 -4.48
C ASP A 583 19.87 14.19 -4.07
N ASN A 584 21.20 14.12 -4.14
CA ASN A 584 22.14 15.08 -3.58
C ASN A 584 22.18 16.44 -4.31
N LYS A 585 21.43 16.61 -5.41
CA LYS A 585 21.36 17.89 -6.12
C LYS A 585 20.48 18.89 -5.34
N GLY A 586 21.06 19.50 -4.30
CA GLY A 586 20.40 20.50 -3.47
C GLY A 586 19.64 19.94 -2.27
N SER A 587 19.93 18.71 -1.85
CA SER A 587 19.37 18.13 -0.61
C SER A 587 19.89 18.88 0.62
N ILE A 588 18.99 19.12 1.58
CA ILE A 588 19.29 19.74 2.88
C ILE A 588 19.76 18.67 3.91
N ILE A 589 19.63 17.37 3.56
CA ILE A 589 19.88 16.25 4.46
C ILE A 589 21.21 15.56 4.08
N ASP A 590 22.07 15.31 5.08
CA ASP A 590 23.23 14.43 4.93
C ASP A 590 22.81 12.97 4.92
N TYR A 591 22.79 12.37 3.73
CA TYR A 591 22.47 10.95 3.54
C TYR A 591 23.36 10.01 4.35
N SER A 592 24.67 10.32 4.42
CA SER A 592 25.61 9.48 5.14
C SER A 592 25.34 9.52 6.65
N GLY A 593 24.90 10.68 7.15
CA GLY A 593 24.43 10.87 8.52
C GLY A 593 23.10 10.16 8.79
N TYR A 594 22.15 10.22 7.86
CA TYR A 594 20.82 9.61 7.98
C TYR A 594 20.92 8.09 8.24
N PHE A 595 21.73 7.37 7.45
CA PHE A 595 21.93 5.93 7.63
C PHE A 595 22.83 5.55 8.83
N ARG A 596 23.42 6.51 9.56
CA ARG A 596 24.07 6.23 10.86
C ARG A 596 23.05 6.00 11.98
N SER A 597 21.81 6.43 11.83
CA SER A 597 20.75 6.15 12.82
C SER A 597 20.38 4.67 12.81
N LEU A 598 20.58 3.99 13.94
CA LEU A 598 20.13 2.60 14.13
C LEU A 598 18.61 2.48 13.94
N ALA A 599 17.85 3.49 14.36
CA ALA A 599 16.39 3.51 14.21
C ALA A 599 15.99 3.47 12.74
N VAL A 600 16.61 4.33 11.92
CA VAL A 600 16.42 4.35 10.46
C VAL A 600 16.71 2.96 9.89
N ARG A 601 17.89 2.39 10.16
CA ARG A 601 18.27 1.07 9.63
C ARG A 601 17.29 -0.04 10.02
N CYS A 602 16.81 -0.04 11.26
CA CYS A 602 15.77 -0.97 11.72
C CYS A 602 14.45 -0.79 10.96
N MET A 603 14.00 0.45 10.72
CA MET A 603 12.77 0.71 9.98
C MET A 603 12.86 0.20 8.53
N TYR A 604 13.97 0.48 7.83
CA TYR A 604 14.19 -0.01 6.48
C TYR A 604 14.27 -1.54 6.42
N ALA A 605 14.89 -2.18 7.41
CA ALA A 605 14.97 -3.63 7.48
C ALA A 605 13.58 -4.28 7.67
N VAL A 606 12.77 -3.76 8.60
CA VAL A 606 11.39 -4.23 8.81
C VAL A 606 10.55 -4.01 7.55
N ALA A 607 10.60 -2.82 6.96
CA ALA A 607 9.93 -2.51 5.71
C ALA A 607 10.32 -3.48 4.57
N SER A 608 11.62 -3.74 4.40
CA SER A 608 12.13 -4.65 3.37
C SER A 608 11.62 -6.08 3.54
N ASN A 609 11.58 -6.57 4.78
CA ASN A 609 11.10 -7.92 5.10
C ASN A 609 9.59 -8.07 4.88
N ILE A 610 8.81 -6.98 5.01
CA ILE A 610 7.38 -6.99 4.74
C ILE A 610 7.11 -7.02 3.23
N MET A 611 7.75 -6.12 2.47
CA MET A 611 7.47 -5.96 1.04
C MET A 611 8.08 -7.06 0.17
N PHE A 612 9.29 -7.52 0.52
CA PHE A 612 10.13 -8.32 -0.37
C PHE A 612 10.53 -9.67 0.24
N ASP A 613 9.73 -10.22 1.17
CA ASP A 613 9.90 -11.62 1.59
C ASP A 613 9.98 -12.53 0.35
N ASP A 614 9.06 -12.35 -0.60
CA ASP A 614 9.19 -12.78 -2.00
C ASP A 614 10.04 -11.75 -2.78
N PRO A 615 11.31 -12.05 -3.10
CA PRO A 615 12.17 -11.12 -3.82
C PRO A 615 11.81 -11.03 -5.31
N TYR A 616 10.88 -11.87 -5.77
CA TYR A 616 10.41 -11.94 -7.16
C TYR A 616 9.01 -11.38 -7.33
N VAL A 617 8.53 -10.57 -6.39
CA VAL A 617 7.31 -9.81 -6.57
C VAL A 617 7.34 -9.05 -7.91
N SER A 618 6.28 -9.21 -8.69
CA SER A 618 6.09 -8.48 -9.94
C SER A 618 6.04 -6.98 -9.65
N PHE A 619 6.97 -6.21 -10.21
CA PHE A 619 7.11 -4.78 -9.92
C PHE A 619 7.13 -3.92 -11.19
N ASN A 620 6.31 -2.87 -11.22
CA ASN A 620 6.21 -1.97 -12.37
C ASN A 620 7.43 -1.03 -12.43
N ARG A 621 8.06 -0.89 -13.60
CA ARG A 621 9.27 -0.07 -13.79
C ARG A 621 9.02 1.43 -13.63
N ASP A 622 7.80 1.88 -13.84
CA ASP A 622 7.41 3.30 -13.75
C ASP A 622 6.95 3.69 -12.33
N SER A 623 7.24 2.85 -11.34
CA SER A 623 6.74 2.95 -9.98
C SER A 623 7.84 2.78 -8.93
N ASP A 624 7.62 3.34 -7.75
CA ASP A 624 8.40 3.17 -6.54
C ASP A 624 7.68 2.32 -5.47
N TYR A 625 6.36 2.15 -5.58
CA TYR A 625 5.53 1.37 -4.64
C TYR A 625 4.60 0.38 -5.36
N ASN A 626 4.99 -0.04 -6.55
CA ASN A 626 4.23 -0.87 -7.49
C ASN A 626 2.83 -0.35 -7.85
N GLY A 627 2.48 0.92 -7.62
CA GLY A 627 1.08 1.37 -7.74
C GLY A 627 0.13 0.60 -6.81
N ASP A 628 0.65 0.08 -5.69
CA ASP A 628 -0.08 -0.69 -4.69
C ASP A 628 -0.26 0.14 -3.40
N PRO A 629 -1.51 0.44 -2.98
CA PRO A 629 -1.76 1.21 -1.75
C PRO A 629 -1.19 0.53 -0.49
N TYR A 630 -1.12 -0.80 -0.43
CA TYR A 630 -0.56 -1.52 0.72
C TYR A 630 0.95 -1.31 0.85
N PHE A 631 1.69 -1.27 -0.27
CA PHE A 631 3.13 -0.97 -0.28
C PHE A 631 3.41 0.47 0.14
N LEU A 632 2.59 1.42 -0.32
CA LEU A 632 2.62 2.80 0.14
C LEU A 632 2.36 2.90 1.65
N GLY A 633 1.44 2.07 2.14
CA GLY A 633 1.13 1.90 3.56
C GLY A 633 2.30 1.35 4.39
N CYS A 634 3.00 0.33 3.91
CA CYS A 634 4.07 -0.32 4.67
C CYS A 634 5.31 0.56 4.86
N VAL A 635 5.63 1.41 3.88
CA VAL A 635 6.89 2.15 3.86
C VAL A 635 6.69 3.62 4.17
N PRO A 636 6.39 4.53 3.22
CA PRO A 636 6.37 5.94 3.53
C PRO A 636 5.29 6.29 4.57
N VAL A 637 4.06 5.81 4.41
CA VAL A 637 2.96 6.19 5.30
C VAL A 637 3.09 5.52 6.68
N GLY A 638 3.39 4.22 6.71
CA GLY A 638 3.55 3.45 7.94
C GLY A 638 4.71 3.93 8.80
N MET A 639 5.87 4.21 8.19
CA MET A 639 7.00 4.80 8.90
C MET A 639 6.63 6.17 9.47
N HIS A 640 5.97 7.03 8.68
CA HIS A 640 5.55 8.37 9.11
C HIS A 640 4.58 8.34 10.30
N MET A 641 3.52 7.55 10.21
CA MET A 641 2.50 7.43 11.26
C MET A 641 3.06 6.78 12.54
N PHE A 642 3.98 5.82 12.39
CA PHE A 642 4.75 5.27 13.51
C PHE A 642 5.55 6.37 14.21
N GLY A 643 6.28 7.18 13.46
CA GLY A 643 7.07 8.31 13.98
C GLY A 643 6.22 9.31 14.76
N ILE A 644 5.07 9.73 14.22
CA ILE A 644 4.11 10.62 14.88
C ILE A 644 3.65 10.01 16.22
N SER A 645 3.22 8.75 16.19
CA SER A 645 2.66 8.08 17.36
C SER A 645 3.72 7.86 18.45
N TRP A 646 4.94 7.50 18.08
CA TRP A 646 6.07 7.35 19.01
C TRP A 646 6.45 8.69 19.65
N TRP A 647 6.55 9.75 18.86
CA TRP A 647 6.82 11.09 19.38
C TRP A 647 5.72 11.58 20.32
N LEU A 648 4.46 11.37 19.95
CA LEU A 648 3.29 11.73 20.78
C LEU A 648 3.30 10.97 22.10
N LEU A 649 3.58 9.65 22.08
CA LEU A 649 3.74 8.83 23.27
C LEU A 649 4.84 9.39 24.20
N GLY A 650 6.00 9.71 23.64
CA GLY A 650 7.08 10.36 24.38
C GLY A 650 6.65 11.68 25.03
N LYS A 651 5.92 12.55 24.30
CA LYS A 651 5.41 13.81 24.85
C LYS A 651 4.46 13.61 26.02
N VAL A 652 3.51 12.69 25.90
CA VAL A 652 2.55 12.37 26.97
C VAL A 652 3.28 11.91 28.22
N MET A 653 4.23 10.99 28.07
CA MET A 653 4.99 10.44 29.20
C MET A 653 5.93 11.46 29.84
N HIS A 654 6.64 12.26 29.05
CA HIS A 654 7.62 13.23 29.56
C HIS A 654 6.97 14.46 30.21
N LEU A 655 5.81 14.90 29.71
CA LEU A 655 5.13 16.10 30.19
C LEU A 655 4.03 15.79 31.21
N GLY A 656 3.64 14.52 31.39
CA GLY A 656 2.70 14.10 32.43
C GLY A 656 1.23 14.37 32.11
N TYR A 657 0.83 14.26 30.84
CA TYR A 657 -0.57 14.39 30.43
C TYR A 657 -1.37 13.10 30.73
N ASP A 658 -2.64 13.25 31.13
CA ASP A 658 -3.47 12.13 31.58
C ASP A 658 -4.13 11.35 30.43
N LYS A 659 -4.50 12.06 29.35
CA LYS A 659 -5.21 11.47 28.20
C LYS A 659 -4.92 12.22 26.91
N VAL A 660 -4.88 11.49 25.79
CA VAL A 660 -4.89 12.07 24.44
C VAL A 660 -6.27 11.96 23.79
N HIS A 661 -6.81 13.08 23.34
CA HIS A 661 -7.99 13.18 22.50
C HIS A 661 -7.60 13.29 21.05
N PHE A 662 -7.97 12.31 20.24
CA PHE A 662 -7.74 12.33 18.80
C PHE A 662 -8.99 12.89 18.12
N SER A 663 -8.85 13.99 17.37
CA SER A 663 -9.94 14.58 16.61
C SER A 663 -10.51 13.59 15.59
N SER A 664 -11.81 13.68 15.30
CA SER A 664 -12.44 12.77 14.35
C SER A 664 -11.89 12.94 12.95
N ARG A 665 -11.85 11.83 12.20
CA ARG A 665 -11.22 11.67 10.88
C ARG A 665 -9.69 11.69 10.96
N ASP A 666 -9.13 12.86 11.20
CA ASP A 666 -7.69 13.13 11.15
C ASP A 666 -6.89 12.35 12.20
N GLY A 667 -7.49 12.17 13.39
CA GLY A 667 -6.86 11.44 14.48
C GLY A 667 -7.13 9.94 14.48
N PHE A 668 -8.01 9.40 13.62
CA PHE A 668 -8.51 8.03 13.76
C PHE A 668 -7.43 6.96 13.61
N TYR A 669 -6.67 7.01 12.53
CA TYR A 669 -5.66 5.98 12.27
C TYR A 669 -4.41 6.15 13.14
N ILE A 670 -4.02 7.40 13.42
CA ILE A 670 -2.95 7.69 14.40
C ILE A 670 -3.35 7.18 15.79
N LYS A 671 -4.60 7.37 16.23
CA LYS A 671 -5.10 6.82 17.49
C LYS A 671 -4.93 5.31 17.56
N LYS A 672 -5.33 4.59 16.52
CA LYS A 672 -5.22 3.13 16.48
C LYS A 672 -3.75 2.66 16.59
N ILE A 673 -2.81 3.33 15.92
CA ILE A 673 -1.36 3.04 16.04
C ILE A 673 -0.86 3.40 17.44
N TYR A 674 -1.26 4.55 17.98
CA TYR A 674 -0.92 4.98 19.33
C TYR A 674 -1.42 3.99 20.41
N ASP A 675 -2.66 3.51 20.29
CA ASP A 675 -3.25 2.52 21.19
C ASP A 675 -2.49 1.19 21.12
N LEU A 676 -2.14 0.75 19.90
CA LEU A 676 -1.31 -0.43 19.68
C LEU A 676 0.06 -0.28 20.37
N MET A 677 0.71 0.89 20.25
CA MET A 677 1.97 1.18 20.94
C MET A 677 1.81 1.16 22.46
N CYS A 678 0.80 1.84 23.01
CA CYS A 678 0.55 1.85 24.45
C CYS A 678 0.36 0.43 25.00
N ASN A 679 -0.49 -0.37 24.33
CA ASN A 679 -0.76 -1.75 24.72
C ASN A 679 0.49 -2.63 24.73
N LYS A 680 1.45 -2.39 23.83
CA LYS A 680 2.67 -3.20 23.69
C LYS A 680 3.83 -2.71 24.57
N LEU A 681 3.91 -1.42 24.88
CA LEU A 681 5.11 -0.79 25.45
C LEU A 681 4.98 -0.42 26.93
N THR A 682 3.86 0.15 27.36
CA THR A 682 3.86 0.91 28.62
C THR A 682 3.42 0.08 29.84
N GLY A 683 2.80 -1.08 29.67
CA GLY A 683 2.28 -1.92 30.78
C GLY A 683 1.15 -1.27 31.61
N THR A 684 1.09 0.06 31.65
CA THR A 684 -0.03 0.92 32.07
C THR A 684 -0.73 1.47 30.84
N PHE A 685 -2.06 1.33 30.78
CA PHE A 685 -2.88 1.90 29.71
C PHE A 685 -2.91 3.43 29.84
N LEU A 686 -2.11 4.12 29.02
CA LEU A 686 -2.27 5.56 28.81
C LEU A 686 -3.62 5.77 28.13
N LYS A 687 -4.45 6.65 28.68
CA LYS A 687 -5.81 6.81 28.20
C LYS A 687 -5.77 7.55 26.86
N SER A 688 -6.52 7.05 25.89
CA SER A 688 -6.84 7.77 24.66
C SER A 688 -8.35 7.84 24.50
N ASN A 689 -8.83 8.90 23.84
CA ASN A 689 -10.23 9.04 23.45
C ASN A 689 -10.33 9.48 21.99
N TYR A 690 -11.37 9.00 21.30
CA TYR A 690 -11.73 9.48 19.97
C TYR A 690 -12.78 10.57 20.12
N LEU A 691 -12.41 11.81 19.83
CA LEU A 691 -13.24 12.98 20.04
C LEU A 691 -13.94 13.34 18.73
N TYR A 692 -15.26 13.12 18.67
CA TYR A 692 -16.06 13.60 17.53
C TYR A 692 -16.12 15.12 17.53
N VAL A 693 -15.27 15.75 16.73
CA VAL A 693 -15.15 17.20 16.60
C VAL A 693 -14.65 17.56 15.20
N SER A 694 -15.21 18.61 14.63
CA SER A 694 -14.75 19.19 13.37
C SER A 694 -14.92 20.71 13.40
N ARG A 695 -14.33 21.40 12.42
CA ARG A 695 -14.57 22.83 12.22
C ARG A 695 -16.07 23.14 12.06
N LYS A 696 -16.82 22.29 11.34
CA LYS A 696 -18.28 22.44 11.15
C LYS A 696 -19.02 22.35 12.49
N SER A 697 -18.63 21.40 13.35
CA SER A 697 -19.26 21.22 14.67
C SER A 697 -19.06 22.39 15.64
N LEU A 698 -18.03 23.22 15.43
CA LEU A 698 -17.67 24.35 16.29
C LEU A 698 -18.15 25.70 15.75
N ILE A 699 -18.88 25.73 14.63
CA ILE A 699 -19.48 26.96 14.07
C ILE A 699 -20.30 27.75 15.11
N PRO A 700 -21.11 27.14 16.00
CA PRO A 700 -21.81 27.89 17.05
C PRO A 700 -20.87 28.69 17.97
N VAL A 701 -19.70 28.14 18.30
CA VAL A 701 -18.68 28.83 19.12
C VAL A 701 -18.14 30.05 18.39
N GLU A 702 -17.78 29.86 17.13
CA GLU A 702 -17.23 30.90 16.27
C GLU A 702 -18.22 32.06 16.06
N ILE A 703 -19.50 31.76 15.82
CA ILE A 703 -20.56 32.74 15.60
C ILE A 703 -20.97 33.45 16.91
N CYS A 704 -21.01 32.77 18.06
CA CYS A 704 -21.35 33.44 19.31
C CYS A 704 -20.26 34.41 19.81
N LYS A 705 -19.04 34.32 19.28
CA LYS A 705 -17.90 35.18 19.64
C LYS A 705 -17.65 36.33 18.66
N ASN A 706 -18.28 36.32 17.48
CA ASN A 706 -18.06 37.28 16.40
C ASN A 706 -19.41 37.74 15.79
N ASP A 707 -19.46 38.82 15.01
CA ASP A 707 -20.69 39.11 14.26
C ASP A 707 -20.91 38.08 13.14
N PHE A 708 -22.16 37.59 13.01
CA PHE A 708 -22.55 36.58 12.04
C PHE A 708 -22.21 36.97 10.59
N VAL A 709 -22.44 38.23 10.21
CA VAL A 709 -22.21 38.72 8.83
C VAL A 709 -20.73 38.83 8.57
N ASP A 710 -20.01 39.55 9.45
CA ASP A 710 -18.57 39.75 9.31
C ASP A 710 -17.83 38.41 9.25
N ARG A 711 -18.28 37.43 10.04
CA ARG A 711 -17.68 36.11 10.03
C ARG A 711 -17.83 35.41 8.70
N ILE A 712 -19.03 35.39 8.12
CA ILE A 712 -19.24 34.69 6.85
C ILE A 712 -18.48 35.39 5.72
N LEU A 713 -18.49 36.72 5.70
CA LEU A 713 -17.76 37.50 4.69
C LEU A 713 -16.24 37.32 4.76
N THR A 714 -15.68 37.10 5.95
CA THR A 714 -14.23 36.90 6.13
C THR A 714 -13.77 35.45 5.99
N SER A 715 -14.69 34.48 5.96
CA SER A 715 -14.38 33.04 5.96
C SER A 715 -14.81 32.31 4.69
N CYS A 716 -15.67 32.92 3.86
CA CYS A 716 -16.20 32.33 2.63
C CYS A 716 -15.89 33.23 1.43
N SER A 717 -15.57 32.62 0.28
CA SER A 717 -15.39 33.34 -0.99
C SER A 717 -16.66 33.29 -1.84
N PHE A 718 -17.04 34.42 -2.43
CA PHE A 718 -18.25 34.53 -3.26
C PHE A 718 -18.19 33.63 -4.51
N SER A 719 -17.01 33.50 -5.14
CA SER A 719 -16.85 32.88 -6.46
C SER A 719 -17.03 31.36 -6.47
N VAL A 720 -16.96 30.74 -5.30
CA VAL A 720 -16.99 29.28 -5.16
C VAL A 720 -18.15 28.80 -4.28
N ASN A 721 -18.87 29.67 -3.57
CA ASN A 721 -20.01 29.26 -2.74
C ASN A 721 -21.34 29.61 -3.42
N THR A 722 -22.32 28.72 -3.28
CA THR A 722 -23.74 28.95 -3.62
C THR A 722 -24.54 29.32 -2.36
N PRO A 723 -25.72 29.95 -2.48
CA PRO A 723 -26.63 30.14 -1.34
C PRO A 723 -26.86 28.86 -0.54
N ARG A 724 -27.10 27.73 -1.23
CA ARG A 724 -27.29 26.41 -0.61
C ARG A 724 -26.08 25.99 0.20
N SER A 725 -24.87 26.10 -0.35
CA SER A 725 -23.64 25.68 0.33
C SER A 725 -23.38 26.48 1.61
N ILE A 726 -23.70 27.79 1.62
CA ILE A 726 -23.60 28.63 2.81
C ILE A 726 -24.64 28.22 3.86
N ILE A 727 -25.89 28.01 3.45
CA ILE A 727 -26.96 27.57 4.35
C ILE A 727 -26.62 26.22 4.98
N ASN A 728 -26.13 25.26 4.19
CA ASN A 728 -25.72 23.94 4.67
C ASN A 728 -24.55 24.05 5.66
N ARG A 729 -23.54 24.87 5.34
CA ARG A 729 -22.39 25.09 6.23
C ARG A 729 -22.81 25.66 7.57
N TYR A 730 -23.67 26.67 7.59
CA TYR A 730 -24.09 27.37 8.81
C TYR A 730 -25.41 26.86 9.41
N HIS A 731 -25.93 25.69 8.98
CA HIS A 731 -27.23 25.17 9.39
C HIS A 731 -27.42 25.08 10.92
N ALA A 732 -26.32 24.91 11.67
CA ALA A 732 -26.31 24.87 13.13
C ALA A 732 -26.83 26.17 13.78
N VAL A 733 -26.70 27.31 13.10
CA VAL A 733 -27.16 28.62 13.62
C VAL A 733 -28.34 29.20 12.84
N LEU A 734 -28.83 28.47 11.84
CA LEU A 734 -29.92 28.88 10.95
C LEU A 734 -31.21 28.10 11.21
N LYS A 735 -32.37 28.71 10.96
CA LYS A 735 -33.66 28.01 10.86
C LYS A 735 -33.67 27.10 9.62
N PRO A 736 -34.38 25.95 9.66
CA PRO A 736 -34.47 25.05 8.50
C PRO A 736 -34.90 25.78 7.23
N LEU A 737 -34.30 25.41 6.10
CA LEU A 737 -34.66 25.95 4.81
C LEU A 737 -36.03 25.39 4.38
N THR A 738 -37.03 26.26 4.27
CA THR A 738 -38.40 25.91 3.83
C THR A 738 -38.61 26.29 2.37
N GLY A 739 -39.66 25.75 1.74
CA GLY A 739 -40.04 26.13 0.37
C GLY A 739 -40.33 27.63 0.22
N GLU A 740 -40.95 28.24 1.23
CA GLU A 740 -41.23 29.68 1.27
C GLU A 740 -39.94 30.52 1.27
N LEU A 741 -38.94 30.13 2.07
CA LEU A 741 -37.64 30.81 2.10
C LEU A 741 -36.89 30.70 0.77
N ILE A 742 -37.01 29.57 0.08
CA ILE A 742 -36.42 29.38 -1.25
C ILE A 742 -37.03 30.37 -2.25
N GLU A 743 -38.35 30.59 -2.20
CA GLU A 743 -39.00 31.57 -3.08
C GLU A 743 -38.61 33.01 -2.73
N ILE A 744 -38.50 33.37 -1.43
CA ILE A 744 -38.00 34.70 -1.00
C ILE A 744 -36.60 34.99 -1.56
N TYR A 745 -35.70 34.00 -1.50
CA TYR A 745 -34.35 34.16 -2.06
C TYR A 745 -34.36 34.29 -3.59
N LYS A 746 -35.22 33.54 -4.29
CA LYS A 746 -35.40 33.67 -5.75
C LYS A 746 -35.96 35.04 -6.14
N GLU A 747 -36.96 35.55 -5.42
CA GLU A 747 -37.53 36.88 -5.62
C GLU A 747 -36.49 37.99 -5.39
N SER A 748 -35.56 37.76 -4.46
CA SER A 748 -34.40 38.63 -4.19
C SER A 748 -33.26 38.46 -5.21
N GLY A 749 -33.46 37.65 -6.26
CA GLY A 749 -32.52 37.45 -7.36
C GLY A 749 -31.49 36.34 -7.18
N PHE A 750 -31.56 35.55 -6.11
CA PHE A 750 -30.59 34.49 -5.83
C PHE A 750 -31.04 33.13 -6.37
N LEU A 751 -30.16 32.47 -7.11
CA LEU A 751 -30.34 31.08 -7.52
C LEU A 751 -29.61 30.18 -6.52
N MET A 752 -30.37 29.32 -5.85
CA MET A 752 -29.88 28.57 -4.68
C MET A 752 -28.62 27.75 -4.93
N ASP A 753 -28.50 27.21 -6.14
CA ASP A 753 -27.46 26.26 -6.52
C ASP A 753 -26.47 26.86 -7.55
N LYS A 754 -26.41 28.20 -7.65
CA LYS A 754 -25.47 28.95 -8.49
C LYS A 754 -24.52 29.78 -7.62
N CYS A 755 -23.24 29.86 -8.00
CA CYS A 755 -22.28 30.75 -7.33
C CYS A 755 -22.62 32.23 -7.52
N PHE A 756 -22.27 33.03 -6.52
CA PHE A 756 -22.34 34.48 -6.57
C PHE A 756 -21.37 35.03 -7.62
N GLN A 757 -21.74 36.10 -8.29
CA GLN A 757 -20.96 36.71 -9.37
C GLN A 757 -19.91 37.71 -8.84
N ASN A 758 -20.15 38.33 -7.69
CA ASN A 758 -19.25 39.31 -7.06
C ASN A 758 -19.46 39.40 -5.54
N GLU A 759 -18.58 40.13 -4.87
CA GLU A 759 -18.63 40.34 -3.41
C GLU A 759 -19.89 41.06 -2.94
N ASP A 760 -20.42 42.00 -3.73
CA ASP A 760 -21.63 42.76 -3.38
C ASP A 760 -22.87 41.86 -3.34
N GLU A 761 -23.07 41.03 -4.39
CA GLU A 761 -24.14 40.04 -4.44
C GLU A 761 -24.06 39.09 -3.24
N PHE A 762 -22.86 38.63 -2.91
CA PHE A 762 -22.63 37.78 -1.76
C PHE A 762 -22.97 38.48 -0.44
N ALA A 763 -22.52 39.73 -0.26
CA ALA A 763 -22.82 40.51 0.93
C ALA A 763 -24.32 40.80 1.10
N VAL A 764 -25.04 41.05 0.01
CA VAL A 764 -26.50 41.18 0.05
C VAL A 764 -27.14 39.86 0.48
N PHE A 765 -26.72 38.72 -0.10
CA PHE A 765 -27.23 37.42 0.32
C PHE A 765 -27.00 37.13 1.81
N ILE A 766 -25.81 37.44 2.35
CA ILE A 766 -25.53 37.23 3.78
C ILE A 766 -26.41 38.12 4.67
N LYS A 767 -26.75 39.33 4.23
CA LYS A 767 -27.71 40.19 4.94
C LYS A 767 -29.12 39.59 4.94
N GLU A 768 -29.60 39.12 3.79
CA GLU A 768 -30.89 38.43 3.68
C GLU A 768 -30.93 37.15 4.53
N LEU A 769 -29.83 36.38 4.53
CA LEU A 769 -29.66 35.19 5.36
C LEU A 769 -29.75 35.53 6.86
N LYS A 770 -29.13 36.64 7.29
CA LYS A 770 -29.24 37.13 8.67
C LYS A 770 -30.68 37.52 9.02
N ALA A 771 -31.37 38.21 8.11
CA ALA A 771 -32.72 38.70 8.32
C ALA A 771 -33.76 37.56 8.42
N HIS A 772 -33.63 36.55 7.56
CA HIS A 772 -34.67 35.53 7.38
C HIS A 772 -34.41 34.22 8.12
N GLN A 773 -33.16 33.75 8.21
CA GLN A 773 -32.84 32.43 8.76
C GLN A 773 -32.00 32.43 10.03
N TYR A 774 -31.13 33.41 10.26
CA TYR A 774 -30.30 33.42 11.46
C TYR A 774 -31.14 33.48 12.75
N SER A 775 -30.76 32.67 13.74
CA SER A 775 -31.43 32.61 15.04
C SER A 775 -30.39 32.66 16.16
N GLU A 776 -30.31 33.81 16.84
CA GLU A 776 -29.40 33.99 17.98
C GLU A 776 -29.71 33.00 19.13
N ALA A 777 -30.99 32.70 19.37
CA ALA A 777 -31.41 31.72 20.37
C ALA A 777 -30.87 30.31 20.04
N LYS A 778 -31.00 29.88 18.78
CA LYS A 778 -30.48 28.59 18.31
C LYS A 778 -28.95 28.53 18.38
N ALA A 779 -28.28 29.63 18.02
CA ALA A 779 -26.82 29.73 18.11
C ALA A 779 -26.33 29.55 19.55
N LYS A 780 -26.96 30.24 20.52
CA LYS A 780 -26.63 30.10 21.95
C LYS A 780 -26.91 28.70 22.51
N GLU A 781 -28.05 28.11 22.14
CA GLU A 781 -28.40 26.74 22.55
C GLU A 781 -27.37 25.71 22.05
N ASN A 782 -27.00 25.80 20.77
CA ASN A 782 -26.02 24.90 20.17
C ASN A 782 -24.59 25.17 20.67
N PHE A 783 -24.27 26.42 21.00
CA PHE A 783 -23.03 26.77 21.69
C PHE A 783 -22.95 26.08 23.06
N GLU A 784 -23.99 26.18 23.90
CA GLU A 784 -24.00 25.51 25.21
C GLU A 784 -23.99 23.99 25.08
N THR A 785 -24.67 23.41 24.09
CA THR A 785 -24.63 21.96 23.83
C THR A 785 -23.23 21.51 23.43
N CYS A 786 -22.57 22.24 22.53
CA CYS A 786 -21.18 21.98 22.12
C CYS A 786 -20.21 22.10 23.31
N LYS A 787 -20.33 23.18 24.09
CA LYS A 787 -19.51 23.41 25.29
C LYS A 787 -19.65 22.28 26.30
N ASN A 788 -20.88 21.85 26.60
CA ASN A 788 -21.11 20.75 27.54
C ASN A 788 -20.51 19.43 27.03
N TYR A 789 -20.63 19.14 25.73
CA TYR A 789 -19.98 17.96 25.14
C TYR A 789 -18.45 17.99 25.32
N LEU A 790 -17.82 19.15 25.08
CA LEU A 790 -16.37 19.29 25.25
C LEU A 790 -15.97 19.14 26.73
N ILE A 791 -16.71 19.74 27.67
CA ILE A 791 -16.45 19.63 29.12
C ILE A 791 -16.63 18.19 29.63
N GLU A 792 -17.63 17.46 29.12
CA GLU A 792 -17.86 16.05 29.50
C GLU A 792 -16.74 15.12 29.04
N ASN A 793 -16.03 15.48 27.97
CA ASN A 793 -15.02 14.62 27.35
C ASN A 793 -13.57 15.00 27.72
N ILE A 794 -13.26 16.29 27.85
CA ILE A 794 -11.89 16.82 27.94
C ILE A 794 -11.59 17.27 29.38
N GLY A 795 -10.56 16.66 29.99
CA GLY A 795 -10.02 17.09 31.28
C GLY A 795 -9.02 18.24 31.16
N SER A 796 -8.74 18.90 32.29
CA SER A 796 -7.82 20.05 32.35
C SER A 796 -6.34 19.71 32.14
N ASN A 797 -5.97 18.43 32.22
CA ASN A 797 -4.61 17.92 31.99
C ASN A 797 -4.59 16.89 30.84
N ASP A 798 -5.52 17.04 29.90
CA ASP A 798 -5.60 16.23 28.69
C ASP A 798 -4.94 16.98 27.51
N LEU A 799 -4.67 16.24 26.43
CA LEU A 799 -4.02 16.74 25.22
C LEU A 799 -4.91 16.47 24.01
N ILE A 800 -4.93 17.36 23.02
CA ILE A 800 -5.70 17.20 21.79
C ILE A 800 -4.76 17.03 20.60
N PHE A 801 -4.85 15.89 19.92
CA PHE A 801 -4.17 15.62 18.67
C PHE A 801 -5.08 15.96 17.48
N ASP A 802 -4.53 16.71 16.52
CA ASP A 802 -5.18 17.06 15.27
C ASP A 802 -4.13 17.18 14.15
N LEU A 803 -4.45 16.75 12.93
CA LEU A 803 -3.53 16.95 11.79
C LEU A 803 -3.53 18.42 11.32
N GLY A 804 -4.62 19.14 11.56
CA GLY A 804 -4.90 20.49 11.07
C GLY A 804 -3.99 21.59 11.64
N TYR A 805 -3.00 21.98 10.87
CA TYR A 805 -1.91 22.91 11.19
C TYR A 805 -2.25 24.40 11.43
N SER A 806 -3.52 24.82 11.32
CA SER A 806 -3.91 26.24 11.37
C SER A 806 -4.21 26.77 12.79
N GLY A 807 -4.39 25.87 13.76
CA GLY A 807 -4.78 26.21 15.14
C GLY A 807 -6.23 26.72 15.30
N LYS A 808 -7.03 26.82 14.22
CA LYS A 808 -8.41 27.32 14.30
C LYS A 808 -9.33 26.41 15.13
N LEU A 809 -9.28 25.10 14.87
CA LEU A 809 -10.06 24.13 15.63
C LEU A 809 -9.72 24.21 17.11
N HIS A 810 -8.42 24.27 17.42
CA HIS A 810 -7.90 24.45 18.78
C HIS A 810 -8.44 25.69 19.47
N GLN A 811 -8.35 26.83 18.79
CA GLN A 811 -8.81 28.10 19.29
C GLN A 811 -10.29 28.01 19.68
N TYR A 812 -11.14 27.45 18.82
CA TYR A 812 -12.57 27.32 19.11
C TYR A 812 -12.84 26.36 20.28
N MET A 813 -12.07 25.29 20.43
CA MET A 813 -12.20 24.41 21.59
C MET A 813 -11.82 25.12 22.90
N VAL A 814 -10.69 25.85 22.92
CA VAL A 814 -10.27 26.64 24.09
C VAL A 814 -11.28 27.75 24.42
N GLU A 815 -11.80 28.43 23.40
CA GLU A 815 -12.83 29.47 23.58
C GLU A 815 -14.16 28.92 24.12
N ALA A 816 -14.52 27.68 23.78
CA ALA A 816 -15.70 26.99 24.30
C ALA A 816 -15.48 26.48 25.74
N LEU A 817 -14.32 25.86 26.00
CA LEU A 817 -13.96 25.32 27.31
C LEU A 817 -13.71 26.41 28.36
N GLY A 818 -13.24 27.58 27.93
CA GLY A 818 -12.89 28.70 28.82
C GLY A 818 -11.57 28.50 29.58
N GLN A 819 -10.80 27.47 29.22
CA GLN A 819 -9.47 27.17 29.77
C GLN A 819 -8.57 26.62 28.65
N ASP A 820 -7.26 26.80 28.80
CA ASP A 820 -6.27 26.23 27.87
C ASP A 820 -6.24 24.70 27.98
N VAL A 821 -6.06 24.04 26.84
CA VAL A 821 -5.87 22.59 26.72
C VAL A 821 -4.78 22.38 25.70
N ALA A 822 -3.76 21.57 25.98
CA ALA A 822 -2.63 21.44 25.08
C ALA A 822 -3.00 20.82 23.73
N GLY A 823 -2.51 21.43 22.64
CA GLY A 823 -2.69 20.95 21.28
C GLY A 823 -1.43 20.30 20.72
N VAL A 824 -1.60 19.26 19.91
CA VAL A 824 -0.54 18.57 19.17
C VAL A 824 -0.90 18.50 17.70
N TYR A 825 0.05 18.92 16.87
CA TYR A 825 -0.07 18.94 15.41
C TYR A 825 1.10 18.26 14.73
N VAL A 826 0.93 17.83 13.48
CA VAL A 826 2.06 17.36 12.68
C VAL A 826 3.00 18.53 12.35
N TYR A 827 2.46 19.68 11.95
CA TYR A 827 3.21 20.92 11.74
C TYR A 827 2.32 22.16 11.94
N LYS A 828 2.91 23.37 11.91
CA LYS A 828 2.20 24.66 11.98
C LYS A 828 2.27 25.37 10.63
N ASP A 829 1.16 25.87 10.11
CA ASP A 829 1.13 26.53 8.80
C ASP A 829 1.40 28.03 8.92
N GLY A 830 2.69 28.34 8.90
CA GLY A 830 3.20 29.71 8.76
C GLY A 830 2.83 30.69 9.88
N TYR A 831 3.04 31.97 9.60
CA TYR A 831 2.95 33.04 10.60
C TYR A 831 1.54 33.29 11.14
N ASN A 832 0.48 32.99 10.39
CA ASN A 832 -0.90 33.17 10.88
C ASN A 832 -1.24 32.16 11.99
N ALA A 833 -0.74 30.92 11.89
CA ALA A 833 -0.90 29.94 12.96
C ALA A 833 -0.09 30.38 14.19
N ILE A 834 1.15 30.85 14.00
CA ILE A 834 2.00 31.36 15.09
C ILE A 834 1.35 32.53 15.82
N ARG A 835 0.84 33.53 15.09
CA ARG A 835 0.13 34.68 15.68
C ARG A 835 -1.07 34.25 16.51
N ARG A 836 -1.90 33.30 16.02
CA ARG A 836 -3.03 32.79 16.82
C ARG A 836 -2.58 32.14 18.12
N ILE A 837 -1.47 31.40 18.08
CA ILE A 837 -0.89 30.76 19.27
C ILE A 837 -0.42 31.81 20.27
N GLU A 838 0.28 32.85 19.80
CA GLU A 838 0.80 33.94 20.63
C GLU A 838 -0.33 34.81 21.20
N ASP A 839 -1.25 35.29 20.34
CA ASP A 839 -2.37 36.18 20.71
C ASP A 839 -3.29 35.57 21.77
N LYS A 840 -3.42 34.24 21.78
CA LYS A 840 -4.29 33.50 22.68
C LYS A 840 -3.53 32.69 23.74
N SER A 841 -2.20 32.79 23.78
CA SER A 841 -1.33 32.05 24.71
C SER A 841 -1.61 30.54 24.72
N LEU A 842 -1.82 29.93 23.54
CA LEU A 842 -2.18 28.52 23.41
C LEU A 842 -0.96 27.61 23.60
N THR A 843 -1.13 26.50 24.32
CA THR A 843 -0.07 25.49 24.46
C THR A 843 -0.06 24.54 23.26
N ILE A 844 0.82 24.74 22.28
CA ILE A 844 0.87 23.91 21.05
C ILE A 844 2.25 23.29 20.77
N TYR A 845 2.28 21.95 20.67
CA TYR A 845 3.44 21.17 20.22
C TYR A 845 3.30 20.72 18.76
N SER A 846 4.43 20.56 18.07
CA SER A 846 4.45 20.07 16.69
C SER A 846 5.47 18.97 16.48
N TYR A 847 5.11 18.00 15.65
CA TYR A 847 5.97 16.87 15.30
C TYR A 847 7.15 17.32 14.43
N TYR A 848 6.88 18.13 13.40
CA TYR A 848 7.90 18.84 12.66
C TYR A 848 8.20 20.20 13.27
N ASP A 849 9.49 20.52 13.35
CA ASP A 849 10.00 21.85 13.67
C ASP A 849 10.03 22.78 12.44
N PHE A 850 9.56 22.30 11.28
CA PHE A 850 9.49 23.03 10.02
C PHE A 850 8.12 22.83 9.34
N VAL A 851 7.84 23.64 8.32
CA VAL A 851 6.63 23.51 7.49
C VAL A 851 6.96 22.65 6.27
N PRO A 852 6.33 21.48 6.09
CA PRO A 852 6.62 20.61 4.95
C PRO A 852 6.22 21.25 3.62
N SER A 853 6.93 20.87 2.55
CA SER A 853 6.74 21.42 1.21
C SER A 853 5.44 20.96 0.54
N MET A 854 4.79 19.91 1.02
CA MET A 854 3.45 19.50 0.61
C MET A 854 2.60 19.34 1.86
N GLY A 855 1.61 20.21 2.02
CA GLY A 855 0.73 20.25 3.19
C GLY A 855 -0.72 20.49 2.77
N GLY A 856 -1.66 20.20 3.66
CA GLY A 856 -3.09 20.36 3.41
C GLY A 856 -3.78 19.13 2.86
N ILE A 857 -4.73 19.33 1.95
CA ILE A 857 -5.74 18.34 1.55
C ILE A 857 -5.13 16.98 1.16
N VAL A 858 -4.01 16.94 0.43
CA VAL A 858 -3.39 15.67 0.01
C VAL A 858 -2.85 14.88 1.20
N ASN A 859 -2.16 15.55 2.12
CA ASN A 859 -1.64 14.92 3.33
C ASN A 859 -2.81 14.45 4.21
N GLU A 860 -3.76 15.34 4.50
CA GLU A 860 -4.97 15.04 5.27
C GLU A 860 -5.73 13.85 4.66
N TYR A 861 -5.91 13.80 3.33
CA TYR A 861 -6.59 12.69 2.67
C TYR A 861 -5.92 11.33 2.95
N ILE A 862 -4.59 11.25 2.87
CA ILE A 862 -3.84 9.99 2.97
C ILE A 862 -3.87 9.41 4.39
N VAL A 863 -3.84 10.26 5.42
CA VAL A 863 -3.71 9.82 6.82
C VAL A 863 -5.02 9.89 7.62
N SER A 864 -6.11 10.40 7.05
CA SER A 864 -7.39 10.60 7.75
C SER A 864 -8.44 9.55 7.39
N ASP A 865 -9.36 9.32 8.33
CA ASP A 865 -10.53 8.48 8.10
C ASP A 865 -11.60 9.17 7.23
N ARG A 866 -12.30 8.33 6.47
CA ARG A 866 -13.27 8.70 5.44
C ARG A 866 -14.72 8.65 5.95
N SER A 867 -14.92 8.45 7.25
CA SER A 867 -16.26 8.51 7.85
C SER A 867 -16.84 9.92 7.75
N PRO A 868 -18.19 10.04 7.79
CA PRO A 868 -18.85 11.33 7.74
C PRO A 868 -18.39 12.27 8.86
N SER A 869 -18.22 13.55 8.53
CA SER A 869 -17.80 14.57 9.51
C SER A 869 -18.86 14.81 10.56
N CYS A 870 -18.43 15.03 11.81
CA CYS A 870 -19.31 15.55 12.86
C CYS A 870 -19.68 17.00 12.53
N VAL A 871 -20.97 17.32 12.41
CA VAL A 871 -21.48 18.65 12.04
C VAL A 871 -22.12 19.42 13.19
N GLY A 872 -22.34 18.76 14.33
CA GLY A 872 -22.92 19.36 15.52
C GLY A 872 -23.22 18.33 16.59
N TYR A 873 -24.04 18.73 17.57
CA TYR A 873 -24.40 17.89 18.72
C TYR A 873 -25.87 18.07 19.05
N PHE A 874 -26.51 17.02 19.56
CA PHE A 874 -27.87 17.10 20.08
C PHE A 874 -27.96 16.47 21.47
N LYS A 875 -28.87 17.00 22.29
CA LYS A 875 -29.10 16.53 23.65
C LYS A 875 -30.27 15.54 23.68
N GLU A 876 -30.02 14.34 24.19
CA GLU A 876 -31.03 13.29 24.40
C GLU A 876 -31.08 12.94 25.89
N GLY A 877 -32.00 13.58 26.62
CA GLY A 877 -32.05 13.49 28.09
C GLY A 877 -30.82 14.12 28.74
N SER A 878 -30.04 13.32 29.47
CA SER A 878 -28.76 13.75 30.08
C SER A 878 -27.55 13.56 29.19
N ASN A 879 -27.67 12.85 28.05
CA ASN A 879 -26.53 12.50 27.20
C ASN A 879 -26.44 13.43 25.98
N ILE A 880 -25.23 13.79 25.58
CA ILE A 880 -24.99 14.56 24.35
C ILE A 880 -24.42 13.62 23.29
N ARG A 881 -25.01 13.64 22.09
CA ARG A 881 -24.62 12.77 20.98
C ARG A 881 -24.15 13.61 19.78
N PRO A 882 -23.08 13.19 19.08
CA PRO A 882 -22.65 13.85 17.86
C PRO A 882 -23.65 13.63 16.72
N VAL A 883 -23.80 14.66 15.88
CA VAL A 883 -24.57 14.63 14.62
C VAL A 883 -23.58 14.57 13.47
N PHE A 884 -23.82 13.70 12.50
CA PHE A 884 -22.95 13.49 11.35
C PHE A 884 -23.63 13.94 10.06
N GLU A 885 -22.81 14.31 9.07
CA GLU A 885 -23.30 14.48 7.69
C GLU A 885 -23.71 13.12 7.07
N GLU A 886 -24.40 13.17 5.93
CA GLU A 886 -24.69 11.97 5.15
C GLU A 886 -23.38 11.38 4.60
N LYS A 887 -23.28 10.05 4.60
CA LYS A 887 -22.10 9.38 4.06
C LYS A 887 -22.04 9.58 2.54
N ASN A 888 -20.89 10.05 2.05
CA ASN A 888 -20.59 10.00 0.64
C ASN A 888 -20.12 8.59 0.26
N ASP A 889 -20.77 8.00 -0.75
CA ASP A 889 -20.38 6.70 -1.30
C ASP A 889 -19.17 6.87 -2.24
N ASP A 890 -17.96 6.72 -1.70
CA ASP A 890 -16.68 6.64 -2.43
C ASP A 890 -15.94 5.34 -2.07
N TYR A 891 -16.33 4.23 -2.71
CA TYR A 891 -15.72 2.94 -2.44
C TYR A 891 -14.24 2.89 -2.82
N ILE A 892 -13.83 3.53 -3.93
CA ILE A 892 -12.43 3.53 -4.37
C ILE A 892 -11.56 4.26 -3.34
N GLY A 893 -12.00 5.43 -2.87
CA GLY A 893 -11.34 6.15 -1.79
C GLY A 893 -11.28 5.35 -0.49
N ASP A 894 -12.39 4.72 -0.07
CA ASP A 894 -12.43 3.83 1.09
C ASP A 894 -11.43 2.67 0.94
N TYR A 895 -11.37 2.02 -0.22
CA TYR A 895 -10.43 0.94 -0.52
C TYR A 895 -8.97 1.39 -0.41
N VAL A 896 -8.61 2.47 -1.10
CA VAL A 896 -7.23 3.00 -1.11
C VAL A 896 -6.75 3.32 0.30
N ILE A 897 -7.56 4.04 1.08
CA ILE A 897 -7.19 4.45 2.44
C ILE A 897 -7.14 3.25 3.38
N ASN A 898 -8.08 2.30 3.27
CA ASN A 898 -8.04 1.09 4.10
C ASN A 898 -6.78 0.26 3.84
N GLU A 899 -6.36 0.11 2.58
CA GLU A 899 -5.16 -0.65 2.20
C GLU A 899 -3.86 0.03 2.63
N ILE A 900 -3.76 1.35 2.49
CA ILE A 900 -2.64 2.15 3.03
C ILE A 900 -2.54 1.94 4.55
N ASN A 901 -3.67 2.05 5.25
CA ASN A 901 -3.66 1.89 6.70
C ASN A 901 -3.34 0.46 7.12
N ARG A 902 -3.82 -0.55 6.39
CA ARG A 902 -3.45 -1.96 6.62
C ARG A 902 -1.93 -2.16 6.55
N GLY A 903 -1.27 -1.56 5.56
CA GLY A 903 0.19 -1.54 5.47
C GLY A 903 0.85 -0.83 6.65
N ALA A 904 0.32 0.32 7.08
CA ALA A 904 0.83 1.08 8.22
C ALA A 904 0.73 0.33 9.55
N PHE A 905 -0.39 -0.38 9.78
CA PHE A 905 -0.56 -1.28 10.92
C PHE A 905 0.43 -2.44 10.87
N ARG A 906 0.56 -3.09 9.71
CA ARG A 906 1.50 -4.21 9.55
C ARG A 906 2.93 -3.80 9.89
N PHE A 907 3.37 -2.64 9.39
CA PHE A 907 4.67 -2.09 9.71
C PHE A 907 4.84 -1.87 11.23
N THR A 908 3.87 -1.20 11.84
CA THR A 908 3.89 -0.91 13.29
C THR A 908 3.97 -2.18 14.12
N GLU A 909 3.14 -3.18 13.83
CA GLU A 909 3.11 -4.45 14.56
C GLU A 909 4.44 -5.20 14.46
N GLU A 910 5.01 -5.33 13.26
CA GLU A 910 6.28 -6.02 13.08
C GLU A 910 7.43 -5.22 13.72
N PHE A 911 7.44 -3.89 13.64
CA PHE A 911 8.46 -3.08 14.29
C PHE A 911 8.40 -3.25 15.83
N LEU A 912 7.21 -3.13 16.43
CA LEU A 912 7.03 -3.30 17.88
C LEU A 912 7.32 -4.74 18.34
N LYS A 913 7.03 -5.74 17.51
CA LYS A 913 7.33 -7.15 17.80
C LYS A 913 8.82 -7.38 18.02
N TYR A 914 9.70 -6.76 17.24
CA TYR A 914 11.15 -6.95 17.35
C TYR A 914 11.83 -5.93 18.27
N PHE A 915 11.39 -4.68 18.22
CA PHE A 915 12.08 -3.55 18.85
C PHE A 915 11.32 -2.93 20.01
N GLY A 916 10.08 -3.34 20.28
CA GLY A 916 9.24 -2.74 21.33
C GLY A 916 9.91 -2.69 22.70
N LYS A 917 10.54 -3.80 23.13
CA LYS A 917 11.27 -3.88 24.40
C LYS A 917 12.51 -2.98 24.48
N ARG A 918 12.95 -2.44 23.34
CA ARG A 918 14.19 -1.70 23.13
C ARG A 918 13.95 -0.28 22.62
N MET A 919 12.71 0.18 22.59
CA MET A 919 12.36 1.52 22.10
C MET A 919 13.09 2.64 22.85
N ASN A 920 13.37 2.45 24.15
CA ASN A 920 14.17 3.41 24.93
C ASN A 920 15.64 3.52 24.44
N ASN A 921 16.16 2.49 23.78
CA ASN A 921 17.51 2.45 23.24
C ASN A 921 17.57 2.90 21.77
N ILE A 922 16.44 2.89 21.07
CA ILE A 922 16.33 3.26 19.66
C ILE A 922 15.79 4.69 19.57
N LYS A 923 16.69 5.65 19.36
CA LYS A 923 16.33 7.06 19.22
C LYS A 923 15.84 7.36 17.80
N LEU A 924 14.58 7.74 17.69
CA LEU A 924 13.94 8.09 16.41
C LEU A 924 13.61 9.58 16.38
N GLN A 925 14.15 10.31 15.39
CA GLN A 925 13.78 11.70 15.14
C GLN A 925 12.59 11.80 14.17
N PRO A 926 11.84 12.92 14.17
CA PRO A 926 10.70 13.09 13.26
C PRO A 926 11.04 12.87 11.77
N LEU A 927 12.18 13.40 11.32
CA LEU A 927 12.62 13.28 9.92
C LEU A 927 13.07 11.86 9.56
N ASP A 928 13.62 11.11 10.53
CA ASP A 928 14.06 9.72 10.34
C ASP A 928 12.91 8.82 9.86
N ALA A 929 11.72 9.05 10.41
CA ALA A 929 10.52 8.29 10.10
C ALA A 929 9.77 8.82 8.86
N SER A 930 9.95 10.08 8.51
CA SER A 930 9.12 10.80 7.55
C SER A 930 9.75 11.03 6.18
N LEU A 931 11.07 10.85 6.02
CA LEU A 931 11.77 11.27 4.81
C LEU A 931 11.15 10.71 3.51
N LEU A 932 10.82 9.42 3.49
CA LEU A 932 10.19 8.79 2.32
C LEU A 932 8.77 9.29 2.06
N TYR A 933 8.02 9.61 3.12
CA TYR A 933 6.68 10.19 3.02
C TYR A 933 6.72 11.58 2.40
N GLU A 934 7.59 12.45 2.90
CA GLU A 934 7.77 13.80 2.35
C GLU A 934 8.27 13.74 0.90
N SER A 935 9.21 12.85 0.59
CA SER A 935 9.67 12.65 -0.79
C SER A 935 8.55 12.18 -1.70
N PHE A 936 7.69 11.26 -1.24
CA PHE A 936 6.56 10.77 -2.01
C PHE A 936 5.53 11.86 -2.29
N LEU A 937 5.20 12.72 -1.32
CA LEU A 937 4.27 13.81 -1.53
C LEU A 937 4.77 14.82 -2.57
N VAL A 938 6.08 15.11 -2.57
CA VAL A 938 6.69 16.15 -3.42
C VAL A 938 7.03 15.64 -4.82
N LYS A 939 7.58 14.43 -4.92
CA LYS A 939 8.08 13.83 -6.17
C LYS A 939 7.52 12.43 -6.39
N PRO A 940 6.19 12.21 -6.36
CA PRO A 940 5.65 10.89 -6.67
C PRO A 940 5.88 10.59 -8.16
N LYS A 941 6.14 9.33 -8.50
CA LYS A 941 6.00 8.88 -9.87
C LYS A 941 4.53 8.89 -10.26
N GLN A 942 4.24 9.18 -11.53
CA GLN A 942 2.88 9.24 -12.03
C GLN A 942 2.12 7.92 -11.81
N PHE A 943 2.80 6.78 -11.95
CA PHE A 943 2.19 5.47 -11.70
C PHE A 943 1.76 5.30 -10.23
N ASP A 944 2.55 5.75 -9.25
CA ASP A 944 2.14 5.67 -7.83
C ASP A 944 1.10 6.72 -7.47
N GLN A 945 1.17 7.92 -8.05
CA GLN A 945 0.17 8.96 -7.87
C GLN A 945 -1.21 8.49 -8.36
N SER A 946 -1.26 7.70 -9.44
CA SER A 946 -2.48 7.14 -10.01
C SER A 946 -3.23 6.17 -9.10
N ILE A 947 -2.64 5.74 -7.97
CA ILE A 947 -3.36 5.01 -6.91
C ILE A 947 -4.59 5.81 -6.47
N PHE A 948 -4.49 7.14 -6.46
CA PHE A 948 -5.54 8.05 -6.03
C PHE A 948 -6.44 8.54 -7.17
N ASP A 949 -6.39 7.90 -8.33
CA ASP A 949 -7.36 8.17 -9.40
C ASP A 949 -8.77 7.85 -8.90
N TYR A 950 -9.72 8.72 -9.25
CA TYR A 950 -11.13 8.64 -8.84
C TYR A 950 -11.43 8.75 -7.34
N CYS A 951 -10.41 8.99 -6.50
CA CYS A 951 -10.59 9.30 -5.08
C CYS A 951 -11.26 10.67 -4.91
N VAL A 952 -12.45 10.70 -4.31
CA VAL A 952 -13.30 11.91 -4.24
C VAL A 952 -12.97 12.71 -2.98
N ILE A 953 -12.75 14.01 -3.16
CA ILE A 953 -12.59 14.93 -2.02
C ILE A 953 -13.97 15.42 -1.57
N GLU A 954 -14.22 15.30 -0.28
CA GLU A 954 -15.47 15.69 0.38
C GLU A 954 -15.60 17.19 0.64
N ASP A 955 -14.50 17.92 0.57
CA ASP A 955 -14.41 19.21 1.24
C ASP A 955 -15.09 20.33 0.45
N GLU A 956 -16.36 20.59 0.79
CA GLU A 956 -17.11 21.80 0.43
C GLU A 956 -16.40 23.09 0.92
N PHE A 957 -15.30 23.01 1.69
CA PHE A 957 -14.53 24.16 2.17
C PHE A 957 -13.90 24.99 1.03
N TRP A 958 -13.68 24.38 -0.14
CA TRP A 958 -13.23 25.10 -1.35
C TRP A 958 -14.36 25.39 -2.35
N GLY A 959 -15.60 25.40 -1.82
CA GLY A 959 -16.76 25.95 -2.49
C GLY A 959 -17.53 24.96 -3.34
N GLY A 960 -18.86 25.05 -3.23
CA GLY A 960 -19.84 24.10 -3.73
C GLY A 960 -20.03 24.02 -5.25
N ILE A 961 -18.98 23.94 -6.05
CA ILE A 961 -19.08 23.50 -7.46
C ILE A 961 -17.98 22.48 -7.82
N LYS A 962 -18.43 21.30 -8.27
CA LYS A 962 -17.74 20.06 -8.73
C LYS A 962 -17.08 19.19 -7.66
N ARG A 963 -17.47 17.91 -7.62
CA ARG A 963 -16.62 16.82 -7.10
C ARG A 963 -15.26 16.94 -7.79
N GLY A 964 -14.23 17.31 -7.03
CA GLY A 964 -12.85 17.27 -7.50
C GLY A 964 -12.21 15.95 -7.13
N PHE A 965 -11.35 15.44 -8.00
CA PHE A 965 -10.55 14.25 -7.71
C PHE A 965 -9.24 14.64 -7.02
N LEU A 966 -8.73 13.77 -6.14
CA LEU A 966 -7.50 14.06 -5.37
C LEU A 966 -6.30 14.38 -6.26
N HIS A 967 -6.15 13.67 -7.38
CA HIS A 967 -5.03 13.88 -8.30
C HIS A 967 -5.01 15.29 -8.89
N GLU A 968 -6.18 15.89 -9.19
CA GLU A 968 -6.27 17.25 -9.75
C GLU A 968 -5.76 18.29 -8.74
N ILE A 969 -6.17 18.15 -7.47
CA ILE A 969 -5.71 19.04 -6.40
C ILE A 969 -4.22 18.85 -6.14
N TRP A 970 -3.74 17.61 -6.16
CA TRP A 970 -2.32 17.31 -5.98
C TRP A 970 -1.48 17.99 -7.07
N GLU A 971 -1.87 17.86 -8.34
CA GLU A 971 -1.18 18.55 -9.45
C GLU A 971 -1.20 20.06 -9.28
N TYR A 972 -2.37 20.63 -8.99
CA TYR A 972 -2.51 22.07 -8.76
C TYR A 972 -1.59 22.57 -7.64
N GLN A 973 -1.53 21.86 -6.50
CA GLN A 973 -0.64 22.22 -5.38
C GLN A 973 0.85 22.17 -5.77
N ARG A 974 1.25 21.24 -6.65
CA ARG A 974 2.63 21.18 -7.15
C ARG A 974 2.94 22.32 -8.12
N GLU A 975 2.04 22.61 -9.05
CA GLU A 975 2.22 23.68 -10.04
C GLU A 975 2.18 25.07 -9.42
N ASP A 976 1.23 25.34 -8.52
CA ASP A 976 1.12 26.62 -7.80
C ASP A 976 2.40 26.92 -7.01
N LYS A 977 3.03 25.90 -6.40
CA LYS A 977 4.32 26.07 -5.71
C LYS A 977 5.48 26.34 -6.67
N LYS A 978 5.53 25.68 -7.84
CA LYS A 978 6.52 26.00 -8.88
C LYS A 978 6.39 27.46 -9.33
N LEU A 979 5.15 27.93 -9.53
CA LEU A 979 4.83 29.30 -9.94
C LEU A 979 5.15 30.33 -8.84
N LYS A 980 4.82 30.05 -7.58
CA LYS A 980 5.13 30.91 -6.42
C LYS A 980 6.63 31.02 -6.17
N ILE A 981 7.40 29.94 -6.37
CA ILE A 981 8.87 29.98 -6.30
C ILE A 981 9.42 30.86 -7.44
N SER A 982 8.93 30.71 -8.68
CA SER A 982 9.39 31.58 -9.78
C SER A 982 9.04 33.05 -9.57
N HIS A 983 7.85 33.35 -9.04
CA HIS A 983 7.44 34.73 -8.76
C HIS A 983 8.16 35.35 -7.56
N SER A 984 8.43 34.58 -6.50
CA SER A 984 9.20 35.07 -5.35
C SER A 984 10.68 35.25 -5.70
N VAL A 985 11.26 34.37 -6.51
CA VAL A 985 12.62 34.55 -7.05
C VAL A 985 12.68 35.76 -8.00
N GLN A 986 11.67 35.97 -8.85
CA GLN A 986 11.57 37.19 -9.67
C GLN A 986 11.40 38.45 -8.82
N GLN A 987 10.54 38.45 -7.80
CA GLN A 987 10.37 39.60 -6.90
C GLN A 987 11.59 39.88 -6.04
N ILE A 988 12.34 38.86 -5.63
CA ILE A 988 13.62 39.02 -4.92
C ILE A 988 14.66 39.59 -5.89
N GLN A 989 14.74 39.10 -7.12
CA GLN A 989 15.63 39.66 -8.16
C GLN A 989 15.24 41.08 -8.56
N GLU A 990 13.95 41.41 -8.63
CA GLU A 990 13.45 42.77 -8.88
C GLU A 990 13.70 43.70 -7.69
N ASN A 991 13.56 43.22 -6.46
CA ASN A 991 13.85 43.99 -5.25
C ASN A 991 15.36 44.17 -5.00
N ASP A 992 16.19 43.19 -5.35
CA ASP A 992 17.65 43.30 -5.33
C ASP A 992 18.12 44.23 -6.46
N ASN A 993 17.52 44.17 -7.65
CA ASN A 993 17.75 45.15 -8.71
C ASN A 993 17.29 46.57 -8.30
N LEU A 994 16.22 46.71 -7.52
CA LEU A 994 15.77 48.00 -6.97
C LEU A 994 16.74 48.51 -5.89
N ARG A 995 17.27 47.64 -5.02
CA ARG A 995 18.29 47.98 -4.02
C ARG A 995 19.62 48.35 -4.66
N GLU A 996 20.09 47.58 -5.64
CA GLU A 996 21.28 47.91 -6.42
C GLU A 996 21.09 49.22 -7.19
N ASN A 997 19.92 49.48 -7.79
CA ASN A 997 19.65 50.76 -8.47
C ASN A 997 19.57 51.95 -7.50
N LEU A 998 19.02 51.79 -6.29
CA LEU A 998 19.00 52.84 -5.26
C LEU A 998 20.41 53.12 -4.71
N GLU A 999 21.21 52.08 -4.45
CA GLU A 999 22.61 52.27 -4.03
C GLU A 999 23.47 52.85 -5.17
N TYR A 1000 23.24 52.42 -6.41
CA TYR A 1000 23.94 52.92 -7.61
C TYR A 1000 23.59 54.37 -7.94
N GLU A 1001 22.33 54.82 -7.78
CA GLU A 1001 21.94 56.22 -7.94
C GLU A 1001 22.51 57.14 -6.84
N VAL A 1002 22.55 56.67 -5.59
CA VAL A 1002 23.18 57.38 -4.47
C VAL A 1002 24.69 57.48 -4.68
N TYR A 1003 25.33 56.45 -5.24
CA TYR A 1003 26.77 56.45 -5.56
C TYR A 1003 27.11 57.31 -6.80
N LEU A 1004 26.27 57.30 -7.84
CA LEU A 1004 26.42 58.15 -9.03
C LEU A 1004 26.31 59.64 -8.69
N LYS A 1005 25.46 60.03 -7.74
CA LYS A 1005 25.40 61.40 -7.20
C LYS A 1005 26.74 61.83 -6.57
N ASN A 1006 27.44 60.93 -5.89
CA ASN A 1006 28.75 61.22 -5.27
C ASN A 1006 29.91 61.27 -6.29
N ILE A 1007 29.80 60.53 -7.40
CA ILE A 1007 30.81 60.54 -8.47
C ILE A 1007 30.61 61.71 -9.45
N HIS A 1008 29.39 62.26 -9.58
CA HIS A 1008 29.07 63.33 -10.52
C HIS A 1008 29.95 64.59 -10.37
N ASN A 1009 30.47 64.86 -9.17
CA ASN A 1009 31.33 66.00 -8.86
C ASN A 1009 32.86 65.74 -9.00
N ARG A 1010 33.29 64.55 -9.44
CA ARG A 1010 34.73 64.24 -9.66
C ARG A 1010 35.15 64.38 -11.12
N ASN A 1011 36.46 64.59 -11.35
CA ASN A 1011 37.02 64.83 -12.69
C ASN A 1011 36.89 63.58 -13.61
N LEU A 1012 37.02 63.81 -14.92
CA LEU A 1012 36.79 62.81 -15.96
C LEU A 1012 37.73 61.59 -15.88
N PHE A 1013 38.96 61.78 -15.40
CA PHE A 1013 39.96 60.72 -15.27
C PHE A 1013 39.57 59.71 -14.19
N PHE A 1014 39.08 60.18 -13.04
CA PHE A 1014 38.59 59.31 -11.96
C PHE A 1014 37.33 58.54 -12.36
N LYS A 1015 36.43 59.17 -13.13
CA LYS A 1015 35.23 58.52 -13.69
C LYS A 1015 35.60 57.39 -14.65
N GLY A 1016 36.58 57.62 -15.52
CA GLY A 1016 37.08 56.63 -16.47
C GLY A 1016 37.76 55.44 -15.79
N LEU A 1017 38.60 55.68 -14.79
CA LEU A 1017 39.29 54.62 -14.05
C LEU A 1017 38.30 53.72 -13.29
N TYR A 1018 37.26 54.33 -12.69
CA TYR A 1018 36.22 53.59 -11.96
C TYR A 1018 35.38 52.69 -12.88
N TRP A 1019 34.87 53.23 -13.99
CA TRP A 1019 34.12 52.44 -14.97
C TRP A 1019 34.96 51.29 -15.54
N PHE A 1020 36.26 51.50 -15.79
CA PHE A 1020 37.16 50.45 -16.26
C PHE A 1020 37.34 49.29 -15.25
N CYS A 1021 37.36 49.61 -13.95
CA CYS A 1021 37.60 48.63 -12.88
C CYS A 1021 36.33 47.89 -12.41
N VAL A 1022 35.14 48.52 -12.47
CA VAL A 1022 33.92 48.01 -11.82
C VAL A 1022 32.86 47.52 -12.82
N ASP A 1023 32.72 48.17 -13.98
CA ASP A 1023 31.71 47.80 -14.99
C ASP A 1023 32.25 48.00 -16.41
N ARG A 1024 32.89 46.93 -16.93
CA ARG A 1024 33.58 46.94 -18.22
C ARG A 1024 32.66 47.12 -19.42
N GLU A 1025 31.39 46.72 -19.34
CA GLU A 1025 30.44 46.90 -20.44
C GLU A 1025 29.97 48.36 -20.51
N PHE A 1026 29.66 48.97 -19.38
CA PHE A 1026 29.24 50.37 -19.34
C PHE A 1026 30.39 51.34 -19.66
N PHE A 1027 31.64 50.99 -19.29
CA PHE A 1027 32.84 51.72 -19.71
C PHE A 1027 32.95 51.80 -21.23
N LYS A 1028 32.80 50.67 -21.94
CA LYS A 1028 32.86 50.65 -23.41
C LYS A 1028 31.78 51.53 -24.04
N LYS A 1029 30.55 51.49 -23.50
CA LYS A 1029 29.43 52.28 -23.99
C LYS A 1029 29.65 53.79 -23.78
N ARG A 1030 29.99 54.22 -22.56
CA ARG A 1030 30.21 55.65 -22.23
C ARG A 1030 31.49 56.22 -22.87
N PHE A 1031 32.56 55.43 -22.96
CA PHE A 1031 33.79 55.83 -23.66
C PHE A 1031 33.53 55.96 -25.17
N SER A 1032 32.75 55.05 -25.76
CA SER A 1032 32.29 55.13 -27.14
C SER A 1032 31.43 56.37 -27.38
N GLU A 1033 30.49 56.70 -26.48
CA GLU A 1033 29.67 57.91 -26.53
C GLU A 1033 30.50 59.20 -26.39
N HIS A 1034 31.54 59.21 -25.54
CA HIS A 1034 32.42 60.36 -25.36
C HIS A 1034 33.31 60.58 -26.60
N ILE A 1035 33.85 59.51 -27.20
CA ILE A 1035 34.56 59.56 -28.48
C ILE A 1035 33.62 59.96 -29.61
N HIS A 1036 32.36 59.51 -29.59
CA HIS A 1036 31.34 59.94 -30.55
C HIS A 1036 30.99 61.42 -30.42
N LYS A 1037 31.02 61.97 -29.19
CA LYS A 1037 30.79 63.41 -28.96
C LYS A 1037 31.94 64.25 -29.51
N GLN A 1038 33.19 63.82 -29.34
CA GLN A 1038 34.34 64.51 -29.97
C GLN A 1038 34.40 64.33 -31.49
N LYS A 1039 33.97 63.17 -32.03
CA LYS A 1039 33.84 62.97 -33.48
C LYS A 1039 32.73 63.80 -34.11
N LYS A 1040 31.63 64.08 -33.39
CA LYS A 1040 30.55 64.98 -33.85
C LYS A 1040 30.96 66.45 -33.91
N GLU A 1041 31.97 66.87 -33.15
CA GLU A 1041 32.55 68.22 -33.23
C GLU A 1041 33.68 68.33 -34.28
N GLY A 1042 34.26 67.21 -34.70
CA GLY A 1042 35.43 67.17 -35.59
C GLY A 1042 35.15 66.92 -37.08
N ASP A 1043 33.95 66.56 -37.51
CA ASP A 1043 33.71 66.08 -38.88
C ASP A 1043 32.71 66.95 -39.68
N LYS A 1044 33.10 68.22 -39.84
CA LYS A 1044 32.84 68.97 -41.08
C LYS A 1044 33.95 68.66 -42.09
N SER A 1045 34.08 67.43 -42.59
CA SER A 1045 34.74 67.18 -43.89
C SER A 1045 34.62 65.73 -44.37
N GLY A 1046 33.85 65.47 -45.43
CA GLY A 1046 34.29 64.51 -46.47
C GLY A 1046 33.78 63.06 -46.42
N VAL A 1047 32.61 62.84 -47.02
CA VAL A 1047 32.35 61.96 -48.19
C VAL A 1047 33.08 60.59 -48.34
N LYS A 1048 32.22 59.56 -48.47
CA LYS A 1048 32.28 58.30 -49.28
C LYS A 1048 32.96 57.01 -48.78
N SER A 1049 32.08 56.03 -48.59
CA SER A 1049 32.04 54.68 -49.19
C SER A 1049 33.23 53.72 -49.00
N LEU A 1050 32.97 52.56 -48.38
CA LEU A 1050 32.74 51.28 -49.09
C LEU A 1050 32.59 50.15 -48.06
N LYS A 1051 31.52 49.37 -48.21
CA LYS A 1051 31.36 48.03 -47.65
C LYS A 1051 32.34 47.09 -48.33
N GLN A 1052 32.99 46.19 -47.58
CA GLN A 1052 32.96 44.76 -47.91
C GLN A 1052 33.43 43.88 -46.74
N ARG A 1053 32.55 42.92 -46.43
CA ARG A 1053 32.77 41.48 -46.13
C ARG A 1053 33.57 41.02 -44.90
N SER A 1054 32.83 40.19 -44.16
CA SER A 1054 33.13 38.82 -43.73
C SER A 1054 33.99 38.55 -42.49
N SER A 1055 33.40 37.68 -41.66
CA SER A 1055 34.03 36.61 -40.86
C SER A 1055 35.00 37.02 -39.75
N ARG A 1056 34.57 36.85 -38.50
CA ARG A 1056 34.85 35.65 -37.71
C ARG A 1056 33.99 35.63 -36.45
#